data_AF-A0AAV7CXD8-F1
#
_entry.id   AF-A0AAV7CXD8-F1
#
_cell.length_a   1.000
_cell.length_b   1.000
_cell.length_c   1.000
_cell.angle_alpha   90.00
_cell.angle_beta   90.00
_cell.angle_gamma   90.00
#
_symmetry.space_group_name_H-M   'P 1'
#
loop_
_entity.id
_entity.type
_entity.pdbx_description
1 polymer ?
#
loop_
_entity_poly.entity_id
_entity_poly.type
_entity_poly.pdbx_seq_one_letter_code
_entity_poly.pdbx_strand_id
1 'polypeptide(L)'
;MKSHPGLWISFIILILQLVCAIKVPQDPTIERDLYQPPTITKESEKNYIVDPRDNINIECEATGNPFPTFTWTRNGKFYNVAKDPKVSFRRRSGTLVIDIYGGGRPEDYEGEYQCFARNRHGTALSNKIVLQVSRSPLWPKENLDPVVVNEGASLILQCNPPPSLPPPVIFWMSSSMEPIAQNRRVSQGLNGDLYFSNVLREDAHTDYSCNARSHFTHTIQQKNAYTLKVLTTRGVPERIPTFLLPMGTSSTKLVLRDEDLLLECIASGVPTPEIMWYKKGGELPNQKLKFENFNKTLRISRVSEEDSGEYFCQASNRMGSIRHTITVRVKAAPFWLDKPKDLILAPGENGRLVCRANGNPKPTIQWMMNGEPILATEPNPNFEVAGDTIIFREVQSGNSAVFQCNASNAHGYLLANAFINILDVPSRVLGPRNQLIRVIEYNRTQLDCPFFGSPIPTLRWFKNGQGSNLDGGNYRVHENGTLEISVVRKEDQGKYTCVATNILGNAENTVRLEVKEPTRIIKGPEDQIAKRGTTVRLDCRVRSDPTLRLMVTWMKDDTQLHIGSRMSKEGDALTIFGVAERDQGAYTCVARTELDQDFAKAYLTIQESSTSPTSPLTSEQRDKPDPPMDLELTDLAERSVRLTWTPGDDNNSPITGFIIQFEENRYQPGTWHNLASVPGNVNSALLRLSPYVNYQFRVLALNDLGSSMPSPSSERYQTNGSPPEVNPGDIRGAGTRKDNMEITWTALNSTQAYGPNLRYIVKWRQRHTGEPWSNVTVWTNKHVVWNTPVYTPYEIRVQAENEFGRAPEPGTVIGYSGEDYPKAAPTDIKLRVMNSTAISLQWTRVAPASVQGSLVEYRAYYWRENSLLRGIWVSRKKLQQSFIGDRVRGIVSFLIPYSNYKIYMVAVNGRGDGPKSDIKEFTTPEGVPSQPKNFRFYDPNRELIILEWSPPEHPNGNLTGYSLRYQAFNGSRFARPVVEILSPNQTKYTLTRTDPISRYRFTLSARTQVGAGEVVTADTPLKQDEAYTKNQVDIATQGWFIGLMCAVALLVLILLIVCFIKRSRGGKYPVREKKEVALGPDDQKDEDGSFDYSAQHNGPQHDTQDSPPPLSQTGLCM
;
A
#
# COMPACT_ATOMS: atom_id res chain seq x y z
N MET A 1 -62.18 39.20 -17.57
CA MET A 1 -63.26 38.35 -18.13
C MET A 1 -62.63 37.26 -18.96
N LYS A 2 -63.09 35.99 -18.84
CA LYS A 2 -62.77 34.83 -19.71
C LYS A 2 -61.26 34.41 -19.75
N SER A 3 -60.90 33.13 -19.97
CA SER A 3 -61.60 31.86 -19.73
C SER A 3 -60.67 30.64 -19.84
N HIS A 4 -60.50 29.89 -18.74
CA HIS A 4 -60.25 28.43 -18.64
C HIS A 4 -59.03 27.76 -19.36
N PRO A 5 -58.70 26.48 -19.00
CA PRO A 5 -57.34 25.93 -19.14
C PRO A 5 -57.24 24.67 -20.03
N GLY A 6 -56.05 24.08 -20.12
CA GLY A 6 -55.88 22.69 -20.59
C GLY A 6 -54.44 22.16 -20.55
N LEU A 7 -54.32 20.84 -20.36
CA LEU A 7 -53.11 20.01 -20.52
C LEU A 7 -51.98 20.17 -19.47
N TRP A 8 -51.04 19.21 -19.52
CA TRP A 8 -49.94 18.96 -18.57
C TRP A 8 -50.28 18.30 -17.21
N ILE A 9 -51.51 17.81 -17.02
CA ILE A 9 -51.78 16.70 -16.07
C ILE A 9 -51.58 15.37 -16.81
N SER A 10 -50.33 14.98 -17.08
CA SER A 10 -49.99 13.65 -17.63
C SER A 10 -48.57 13.16 -17.33
N PHE A 11 -47.62 14.02 -16.92
CA PHE A 11 -46.21 13.63 -16.77
C PHE A 11 -45.78 13.23 -15.34
N ILE A 12 -46.72 13.20 -14.38
CA ILE A 12 -46.45 12.90 -12.96
C ILE A 12 -47.02 11.53 -12.53
N ILE A 13 -47.76 10.84 -13.42
CA ILE A 13 -48.41 9.55 -13.14
C ILE A 13 -47.69 8.41 -13.91
N LEU A 14 -46.41 8.17 -13.59
CA LEU A 14 -45.71 6.95 -14.04
C LEU A 14 -44.56 6.45 -13.14
N ILE A 15 -44.24 7.11 -12.02
CA ILE A 15 -43.17 6.67 -11.10
C ILE A 15 -43.71 6.61 -9.65
N LEU A 16 -44.81 5.87 -9.46
CA LEU A 16 -45.42 5.68 -8.13
C LEU A 16 -46.27 4.41 -8.02
N GLN A 17 -45.64 3.23 -8.21
CA GLN A 17 -46.15 1.93 -7.75
C GLN A 17 -44.99 1.09 -7.20
N LEU A 18 -45.31 0.08 -6.36
CA LEU A 18 -44.42 -0.68 -5.44
C LEU A 18 -43.85 0.22 -4.30
N VAL A 19 -44.40 0.31 -3.07
CA VAL A 19 -45.12 -0.61 -2.13
C VAL A 19 -44.19 -1.63 -1.44
N CYS A 20 -44.30 -1.99 -0.14
CA CYS A 20 -44.67 -1.28 1.12
C CYS A 20 -44.51 -2.27 2.33
N ALA A 21 -44.05 -1.80 3.51
CA ALA A 21 -44.10 -2.50 4.82
C ALA A 21 -43.34 -3.87 4.90
N ILE A 22 -43.15 -4.58 6.04
CA ILE A 22 -43.79 -4.66 7.38
C ILE A 22 -42.71 -4.78 8.51
N LYS A 23 -43.12 -4.55 9.78
CA LYS A 23 -42.32 -4.68 11.03
C LYS A 23 -41.95 -6.12 11.41
N VAL A 24 -40.87 -6.28 12.19
CA VAL A 24 -40.60 -7.40 13.14
C VAL A 24 -40.06 -6.79 14.46
N PRO A 25 -40.37 -7.31 15.66
CA PRO A 25 -40.17 -6.60 16.94
C PRO A 25 -38.86 -6.91 17.68
N GLN A 26 -38.64 -6.20 18.80
CA GLN A 26 -37.69 -6.56 19.87
C GLN A 26 -38.24 -7.71 20.73
N ASP A 27 -37.36 -8.54 21.32
CA ASP A 27 -37.24 -8.72 22.79
C ASP A 27 -35.91 -9.46 23.14
N PRO A 28 -35.56 -9.91 24.38
CA PRO A 28 -34.21 -9.64 24.88
C PRO A 28 -33.40 -10.86 25.39
N THR A 29 -32.07 -10.71 25.48
CA THR A 29 -31.31 -11.28 26.60
C THR A 29 -30.03 -10.46 26.81
N ILE A 30 -29.95 -9.72 27.92
CA ILE A 30 -28.79 -8.89 28.27
C ILE A 30 -27.86 -9.74 29.15
N GLU A 31 -26.71 -10.16 28.62
CA GLU A 31 -25.72 -10.91 29.41
C GLU A 31 -24.33 -10.27 29.35
N ARG A 32 -24.09 -9.45 30.39
CA ARG A 32 -22.81 -9.20 31.07
C ARG A 32 -21.63 -8.71 30.22
N ASP A 33 -21.36 -7.41 30.27
CA ASP A 33 -20.06 -6.82 29.89
C ASP A 33 -18.91 -7.58 30.57
N LEU A 34 -18.04 -8.21 29.78
CA LEU A 34 -16.90 -8.92 30.33
C LEU A 34 -15.89 -7.96 30.96
N TYR A 35 -15.44 -8.32 32.14
CA TYR A 35 -14.32 -7.73 32.85
C TYR A 35 -13.03 -7.87 32.03
N GLN A 36 -12.26 -6.79 31.86
CA GLN A 36 -11.02 -6.81 31.06
C GLN A 36 -9.85 -6.19 31.84
N PRO A 37 -8.69 -6.89 31.93
CA PRO A 37 -7.47 -6.34 32.52
C PRO A 37 -6.83 -5.25 31.66
N PRO A 38 -5.74 -4.60 32.11
CA PRO A 38 -4.92 -3.75 31.26
C PRO A 38 -4.20 -4.54 30.15
N THR A 39 -4.19 -3.99 28.94
CA THR A 39 -3.33 -4.45 27.84
C THR A 39 -2.59 -3.25 27.26
N ILE A 40 -1.25 -3.30 27.18
CA ILE A 40 -0.45 -2.26 26.51
C ILE A 40 -0.77 -2.30 25.01
N THR A 41 -1.23 -1.18 24.46
CA THR A 41 -1.56 -1.01 23.04
C THR A 41 -0.53 -0.17 22.28
N LYS A 42 0.31 0.59 22.99
CA LYS A 42 1.44 1.33 22.39
C LYS A 42 2.56 1.53 23.41
N GLU A 43 3.80 1.33 22.98
CA GLU A 43 5.03 1.57 23.73
C GLU A 43 6.14 2.05 22.78
N SER A 44 7.18 2.71 23.28
CA SER A 44 8.33 3.12 22.47
C SER A 44 9.17 1.89 22.07
N GLU A 45 9.60 1.78 20.81
CA GLU A 45 10.15 0.49 20.32
C GLU A 45 11.59 0.17 20.77
N LYS A 46 12.40 1.18 21.11
CA LYS A 46 13.83 1.03 21.46
C LYS A 46 14.27 2.10 22.46
N ASN A 47 15.43 1.90 23.08
CA ASN A 47 16.21 3.00 23.69
C ASN A 47 16.47 4.08 22.64
N TYR A 48 16.39 5.35 23.02
CA TYR A 48 16.62 6.46 22.09
C TYR A 48 17.41 7.61 22.74
N ILE A 49 18.24 8.24 21.91
CA ILE A 49 19.02 9.42 22.26
C ILE A 49 18.23 10.64 21.81
N VAL A 50 18.04 11.62 22.70
CA VAL A 50 17.26 12.83 22.41
C VAL A 50 18.15 14.02 22.04
N ASP A 51 17.61 14.90 21.20
CA ASP A 51 18.15 16.25 21.02
C ASP A 51 17.92 17.05 22.32
N PRO A 52 18.94 17.71 22.89
CA PRO A 52 18.80 18.52 24.11
C PRO A 52 17.90 19.76 23.94
N ARG A 53 17.35 20.01 22.74
CA ARG A 53 16.48 21.16 22.43
C ARG A 53 15.01 20.77 22.27
N ASP A 54 14.65 19.49 22.29
CA ASP A 54 13.29 19.01 22.01
C ASP A 54 12.61 18.36 23.21
N ASN A 55 11.28 18.46 23.27
CA ASN A 55 10.48 17.87 24.34
C ASN A 55 10.41 16.34 24.24
N ILE A 56 10.78 15.65 25.32
CA ILE A 56 10.95 14.20 25.36
C ILE A 56 9.59 13.53 25.58
N ASN A 57 9.25 12.52 24.77
CA ASN A 57 7.99 11.79 24.85
C ASN A 57 8.26 10.27 24.95
N ILE A 58 8.10 9.68 26.13
CA ILE A 58 8.19 8.23 26.36
C ILE A 58 6.79 7.63 26.25
N GLU A 59 6.52 6.82 25.23
CA GLU A 59 5.15 6.38 24.94
C GLU A 59 4.71 5.17 25.77
N CYS A 60 3.49 5.26 26.31
CA CYS A 60 2.81 4.17 27.02
C CYS A 60 1.30 4.39 26.92
N GLU A 61 0.62 3.56 26.14
CA GLU A 61 -0.84 3.61 25.97
C GLU A 61 -1.41 2.21 26.21
N ALA A 62 -2.55 2.12 26.91
CA ALA A 62 -3.16 0.85 27.28
C ALA A 62 -4.69 0.93 27.34
N THR A 63 -5.35 -0.18 27.06
CA THR A 63 -6.81 -0.38 27.18
C THR A 63 -7.12 -1.28 28.39
N GLY A 64 -8.40 -1.37 28.76
CA GLY A 64 -8.91 -2.24 29.84
C GLY A 64 -10.28 -1.78 30.34
N ASN A 65 -11.00 -2.66 31.05
CA ASN A 65 -12.31 -2.37 31.65
C ASN A 65 -12.36 -2.88 33.10
N PRO A 66 -12.15 -2.02 34.13
CA PRO A 66 -12.06 -0.55 34.05
C PRO A 66 -10.80 -0.02 33.35
N PHE A 67 -10.87 1.21 32.82
CA PHE A 67 -9.70 1.85 32.19
C PHE A 67 -8.53 1.97 33.19
N PRO A 68 -7.29 1.60 32.80
CA PRO A 68 -6.19 1.50 33.77
C PRO A 68 -5.61 2.83 34.23
N THR A 69 -5.09 2.81 35.46
CA THR A 69 -4.19 3.83 36.00
C THR A 69 -2.76 3.55 35.57
N PHE A 70 -1.99 4.58 35.26
CA PHE A 70 -0.59 4.47 34.83
C PHE A 70 0.36 4.95 35.93
N THR A 71 1.44 4.20 36.13
CA THR A 71 2.58 4.57 36.99
C THR A 71 3.89 4.26 36.27
N TRP A 72 4.96 4.97 36.60
CA TRP A 72 6.27 4.77 36.00
C TRP A 72 7.32 4.45 37.05
N THR A 73 8.36 3.75 36.63
CA THR A 73 9.65 3.69 37.33
C THR A 73 10.72 4.42 36.52
N ARG A 74 11.74 4.94 37.21
CA ARG A 74 13.00 5.45 36.66
C ARG A 74 14.15 4.78 37.43
N ASN A 75 15.10 4.18 36.72
CA ASN A 75 16.20 3.38 37.27
C ASN A 75 15.71 2.33 38.29
N GLY A 76 14.63 1.61 37.95
CA GLY A 76 14.01 0.58 38.78
C GLY A 76 13.24 1.08 40.03
N LYS A 77 13.15 2.39 40.27
CA LYS A 77 12.45 2.98 41.43
C LYS A 77 11.22 3.77 40.98
N PHE A 78 10.16 3.81 41.77
CA PHE A 78 8.93 4.56 41.45
C PHE A 78 9.21 6.04 41.14
N TYR A 79 8.75 6.51 39.97
CA TYR A 79 8.95 7.87 39.51
C TYR A 79 7.72 8.75 39.79
N ASN A 80 7.84 9.60 40.81
CA ASN A 80 6.74 10.47 41.22
C ASN A 80 6.64 11.72 40.34
N VAL A 81 6.03 11.55 39.16
CA VAL A 81 5.78 12.63 38.18
C VAL A 81 5.11 13.86 38.79
N ALA A 82 4.24 13.70 39.80
CA ALA A 82 3.55 14.83 40.42
C ALA A 82 4.46 15.76 41.28
N LYS A 83 5.71 15.37 41.55
CA LYS A 83 6.73 16.24 42.18
C LYS A 83 7.56 17.03 41.17
N ASP A 84 7.43 16.74 39.88
CA ASP A 84 8.25 17.31 38.83
C ASP A 84 7.39 18.28 37.96
N PRO A 85 7.61 19.60 38.03
CA PRO A 85 6.81 20.57 37.29
C PRO A 85 7.10 20.58 35.78
N LYS A 86 8.07 19.81 35.29
CA LYS A 86 8.39 19.66 33.86
C LYS A 86 7.90 18.36 33.26
N VAL A 87 7.55 17.36 34.08
CA VAL A 87 7.03 16.09 33.59
C VAL A 87 5.51 16.01 33.74
N SER A 88 4.83 15.53 32.71
CA SER A 88 3.38 15.35 32.71
C SER A 88 2.97 14.10 31.93
N PHE A 89 1.76 13.59 32.18
CA PHE A 89 1.17 12.55 31.33
C PHE A 89 0.35 13.16 30.19
N ARG A 90 0.53 12.63 28.98
CA ARG A 90 -0.31 12.95 27.82
C ARG A 90 -1.77 12.61 28.18
N ARG A 91 -2.69 13.55 27.97
CA ARG A 91 -4.10 13.41 28.44
C ARG A 91 -4.73 12.08 28.01
N ARG A 92 -5.10 11.23 28.98
CA ARG A 92 -5.70 9.88 28.82
C ARG A 92 -4.78 8.79 28.25
N SER A 93 -3.46 8.89 28.41
CA SER A 93 -2.55 7.74 28.33
C SER A 93 -1.48 7.81 29.42
N GLY A 94 -0.64 6.78 29.52
CA GLY A 94 0.54 6.76 30.38
C GLY A 94 1.74 7.51 29.80
N THR A 95 1.71 7.88 28.51
CA THR A 95 2.79 8.56 27.79
C THR A 95 3.34 9.74 28.60
N LEU A 96 4.62 9.62 28.97
CA LEU A 96 5.34 10.57 29.81
C LEU A 96 5.99 11.65 28.93
N VAL A 97 5.69 12.91 29.22
CA VAL A 97 6.10 14.08 28.43
C VAL A 97 6.95 15.00 29.31
N ILE A 98 8.17 15.30 28.87
CA ILE A 98 9.14 16.16 29.57
C ILE A 98 9.28 17.48 28.80
N ASP A 99 8.96 18.60 29.45
CA ASP A 99 9.03 19.94 28.87
C ASP A 99 10.41 20.58 29.06
N ILE A 100 11.24 20.48 28.03
CA ILE A 100 12.59 21.04 27.97
C ILE A 100 12.52 22.56 27.68
N TYR A 101 11.63 23.01 26.79
CA TYR A 101 11.47 24.44 26.46
C TYR A 101 11.14 25.32 27.69
N GLY A 102 10.53 24.75 28.72
CA GLY A 102 10.31 25.41 29.99
C GLY A 102 11.57 25.67 30.83
N GLY A 103 12.78 25.37 30.34
CA GLY A 103 14.06 25.59 31.03
C GLY A 103 14.53 24.43 31.90
N GLY A 104 14.04 23.22 31.66
CA GLY A 104 14.61 22.01 32.27
C GLY A 104 15.89 21.59 31.56
N ARG A 105 16.89 21.08 32.29
CA ARG A 105 18.09 20.48 31.69
C ARG A 105 17.77 19.05 31.25
N PRO A 106 17.93 18.67 29.98
CA PRO A 106 17.65 17.31 29.52
C PRO A 106 18.42 16.24 30.29
N GLU A 107 19.65 16.54 30.71
CA GLU A 107 20.57 15.63 31.41
C GLU A 107 19.99 15.17 32.76
N ASP A 108 19.21 16.02 33.43
CA ASP A 108 18.55 15.70 34.71
C ASP A 108 17.49 14.59 34.54
N TYR A 109 17.15 14.20 33.30
CA TYR A 109 16.17 13.16 32.96
C TYR A 109 16.77 11.84 32.45
N GLU A 110 18.09 11.70 32.29
CA GLU A 110 18.72 10.44 31.82
C GLU A 110 18.41 9.23 32.73
N GLY A 111 18.20 8.04 32.15
CA GLY A 111 17.93 6.81 32.90
C GLY A 111 17.04 5.78 32.19
N GLU A 112 16.82 4.64 32.84
CA GLU A 112 15.92 3.57 32.40
C GLU A 112 14.49 3.82 32.92
N TYR A 113 13.50 3.95 32.02
CA TYR A 113 12.10 4.16 32.36
C TYR A 113 11.24 2.94 32.00
N GLN A 114 10.26 2.59 32.84
CA GLN A 114 9.27 1.54 32.52
C GLN A 114 7.87 1.92 33.02
N CYS A 115 6.85 1.64 32.20
CA CYS A 115 5.45 1.95 32.47
C CYS A 115 4.68 0.73 33.00
N PHE A 116 3.78 0.98 33.94
CA PHE A 116 2.90 -0.01 34.56
C PHE A 116 1.46 0.49 34.42
N ALA A 117 0.63 -0.23 33.67
CA ALA A 117 -0.81 0.01 33.54
C ALA A 117 -1.57 -0.99 34.44
N ARG A 118 -2.42 -0.50 35.35
CA ARG A 118 -3.10 -1.32 36.37
C ARG A 118 -4.60 -1.05 36.43
N ASN A 119 -5.41 -2.09 36.58
CA ASN A 119 -6.81 -1.98 37.00
C ASN A 119 -7.17 -3.09 38.02
N ARG A 120 -8.45 -3.26 38.36
CA ARG A 120 -8.91 -4.26 39.35
C ARG A 120 -8.80 -5.73 38.90
N HIS A 121 -8.43 -5.99 37.65
CA HIS A 121 -8.29 -7.32 37.04
C HIS A 121 -6.84 -7.66 36.65
N GLY A 122 -5.88 -6.76 36.85
CA GLY A 122 -4.46 -7.06 36.66
C GLY A 122 -3.56 -5.84 36.50
N THR A 123 -2.27 -6.12 36.27
CA THR A 123 -1.27 -5.14 35.80
C THR A 123 -0.66 -5.65 34.50
N ALA A 124 -0.39 -4.76 33.55
CA ALA A 124 0.44 -5.01 32.38
C ALA A 124 1.59 -4.01 32.35
N LEU A 125 2.76 -4.48 31.90
CA LEU A 125 4.00 -3.72 31.85
C LEU A 125 4.36 -3.40 30.41
N SER A 126 4.89 -2.20 30.17
CA SER A 126 5.63 -1.90 28.94
C SER A 126 7.03 -2.49 28.98
N ASN A 127 7.72 -2.43 27.86
CA ASN A 127 9.18 -2.49 27.83
C ASN A 127 9.83 -1.35 28.65
N LYS A 128 11.10 -1.57 29.01
CA LYS A 128 12.03 -0.60 29.59
C LYS A 128 12.72 0.19 28.46
N ILE A 129 12.80 1.51 28.63
CA ILE A 129 13.42 2.47 27.70
C ILE A 129 14.57 3.18 28.40
N VAL A 130 15.80 3.06 27.89
CA VAL A 130 16.92 3.91 28.32
C VAL A 130 16.89 5.21 27.54
N LEU A 131 16.78 6.32 28.27
CA LEU A 131 16.85 7.70 27.80
C LEU A 131 18.25 8.27 28.03
N GLN A 132 18.86 8.77 26.96
CA GLN A 132 20.17 9.44 26.96
C GLN A 132 20.09 10.76 26.16
N VAL A 133 20.91 11.73 26.51
CA VAL A 133 20.92 13.07 25.90
C VAL A 133 22.12 13.23 24.96
N SER A 134 21.89 13.77 23.77
CA SER A 134 22.99 14.11 22.87
C SER A 134 23.76 15.32 23.36
N ARG A 135 25.08 15.18 23.51
CA ARG A 135 25.97 16.23 24.03
C ARG A 135 26.80 16.81 22.89
N SER A 136 26.90 18.13 22.81
CA SER A 136 27.73 18.81 21.80
C SER A 136 29.22 18.60 22.08
N PRO A 137 30.02 18.11 21.11
CA PRO A 137 31.44 17.89 21.32
C PRO A 137 32.21 19.22 21.42
N LEU A 138 32.88 19.47 22.55
CA LEU A 138 33.79 20.60 22.73
C LEU A 138 35.22 20.10 22.92
N TRP A 139 36.14 20.53 22.04
CA TRP A 139 37.57 20.25 22.20
C TRP A 139 38.20 21.12 23.30
N PRO A 140 39.20 20.62 24.03
CA PRO A 140 40.10 21.46 24.81
C PRO A 140 40.88 22.41 23.87
N LYS A 141 41.25 23.59 24.39
CA LYS A 141 42.09 24.55 23.65
C LYS A 141 43.56 24.13 23.72
N GLU A 142 44.00 23.35 22.75
CA GLU A 142 45.38 22.88 22.58
C GLU A 142 46.09 23.72 21.50
N ASN A 143 47.23 24.33 21.84
CA ASN A 143 48.16 24.83 20.82
C ASN A 143 48.92 23.62 20.24
N LEU A 144 48.94 23.50 18.91
CA LEU A 144 49.61 22.41 18.21
C LEU A 144 50.90 22.94 17.56
N ASP A 145 52.04 22.36 17.93
CA ASP A 145 53.32 22.62 17.27
C ASP A 145 53.36 22.01 15.86
N PRO A 146 54.15 22.57 14.92
CA PRO A 146 54.30 22.02 13.57
C PRO A 146 54.86 20.59 13.58
N VAL A 147 54.16 19.68 12.92
CA VAL A 147 54.52 18.25 12.86
C VAL A 147 55.67 18.06 11.88
N VAL A 148 56.87 17.81 12.42
CA VAL A 148 58.07 17.52 11.62
C VAL A 148 58.10 16.04 11.24
N VAL A 149 58.20 15.74 9.94
CA VAL A 149 58.14 14.36 9.41
C VAL A 149 59.07 14.19 8.22
N ASN A 150 59.72 13.04 8.07
CA ASN A 150 60.57 12.75 6.92
C ASN A 150 59.73 12.41 5.68
N GLU A 151 60.18 12.81 4.50
CA GLU A 151 59.53 12.44 3.24
C GLU A 151 59.44 10.91 3.07
N GLY A 152 58.27 10.43 2.66
CA GLY A 152 57.94 9.01 2.56
C GLY A 152 57.63 8.28 3.86
N ALA A 153 57.85 8.88 5.04
CA ALA A 153 57.42 8.29 6.31
C ALA A 153 55.89 8.19 6.41
N SER A 154 55.38 7.38 7.33
CA SER A 154 53.95 7.36 7.67
C SER A 154 53.60 8.47 8.64
N LEU A 155 52.35 8.94 8.60
CA LEU A 155 51.83 9.95 9.52
C LEU A 155 50.37 9.64 9.87
N ILE A 156 49.97 9.93 11.10
CA ILE A 156 48.58 9.88 11.57
C ILE A 156 48.31 11.22 12.25
N LEU A 157 47.37 12.00 11.71
CA LEU A 157 46.88 13.21 12.37
C LEU A 157 45.66 12.85 13.20
N GLN A 158 45.82 12.89 14.52
CA GLN A 158 44.77 12.51 15.45
C GLN A 158 43.68 13.58 15.51
N CYS A 159 42.46 13.21 15.15
CA CYS A 159 41.31 14.06 15.38
C CYS A 159 40.99 14.11 16.88
N ASN A 160 40.92 12.95 17.55
CA ASN A 160 40.45 12.78 18.92
C ASN A 160 39.14 13.57 19.18
N PRO A 161 38.03 13.26 18.48
CA PRO A 161 36.78 13.99 18.66
C PRO A 161 36.20 13.74 20.07
N PRO A 162 35.65 14.76 20.74
CA PRO A 162 34.99 14.58 22.04
C PRO A 162 33.82 13.58 21.95
N PRO A 163 33.63 12.71 22.95
CA PRO A 163 32.62 11.67 22.89
C PRO A 163 31.19 12.25 22.90
N SER A 164 30.43 11.98 21.84
CA SER A 164 28.98 12.25 21.77
C SER A 164 28.20 10.99 21.43
N LEU A 165 26.92 10.99 21.78
CA LEU A 165 25.95 9.98 21.37
C LEU A 165 24.87 10.67 20.51
N PRO A 166 24.59 10.17 19.29
CA PRO A 166 25.45 9.29 18.50
C PRO A 166 26.82 9.96 18.23
N PRO A 167 27.84 9.21 17.76
CA PRO A 167 29.13 9.78 17.38
C PRO A 167 28.97 10.92 16.35
N PRO A 168 29.80 11.98 16.40
CA PRO A 168 29.66 13.11 15.50
C PRO A 168 30.25 12.77 14.13
N VAL A 169 29.73 13.40 13.07
CA VAL A 169 30.24 13.20 11.71
C VAL A 169 31.57 13.92 11.56
N ILE A 170 32.65 13.15 11.44
CA ILE A 170 34.03 13.65 11.32
C ILE A 170 34.40 13.87 9.85
N PHE A 171 35.06 14.98 9.56
CA PHE A 171 35.62 15.31 8.25
C PHE A 171 36.81 16.27 8.38
N TRP A 172 37.73 16.25 7.43
CA TRP A 172 38.93 17.09 7.43
C TRP A 172 38.84 18.21 6.39
N MET A 173 39.26 19.42 6.76
CA MET A 173 39.31 20.59 5.88
C MET A 173 40.61 21.38 6.06
N SER A 174 40.98 22.11 5.02
CA SER A 174 42.05 23.12 5.07
C SER A 174 41.68 24.35 5.91
N SER A 175 42.66 25.22 6.15
CA SER A 175 42.44 26.58 6.66
C SER A 175 41.65 27.47 5.67
N SER A 176 41.65 27.13 4.37
CA SER A 176 40.79 27.73 3.33
C SER A 176 39.36 27.17 3.29
N MET A 177 38.97 26.29 4.22
CA MET A 177 37.66 25.59 4.28
C MET A 177 37.40 24.63 3.11
N GLU A 178 38.45 24.16 2.43
CA GLU A 178 38.37 23.19 1.34
C GLU A 178 38.49 21.75 1.91
N PRO A 179 37.66 20.79 1.48
CA PRO A 179 37.76 19.40 1.96
C PRO A 179 39.09 18.74 1.59
N ILE A 180 39.75 18.11 2.56
CA ILE A 180 41.02 17.40 2.30
C ILE A 180 40.75 16.20 1.37
N ALA A 181 41.38 16.20 0.20
CA ALA A 181 41.16 15.19 -0.84
C ALA A 181 41.63 13.79 -0.40
N GLN A 182 40.67 12.89 -0.19
CA GLN A 182 40.92 11.50 0.21
C GLN A 182 41.28 10.63 -0.99
N ASN A 183 42.22 9.71 -0.83
CA ASN A 183 42.70 8.79 -1.86
C ASN A 183 43.37 7.54 -1.24
N ARG A 184 44.00 6.69 -2.06
CA ARG A 184 44.72 5.48 -1.58
C ARG A 184 45.87 5.79 -0.60
N ARG A 185 46.54 6.94 -0.72
CA ARG A 185 47.66 7.41 0.12
C ARG A 185 47.19 8.14 1.38
N VAL A 186 46.19 9.02 1.26
CA VAL A 186 45.68 9.87 2.34
C VAL A 186 44.21 9.53 2.60
N SER A 187 43.90 8.96 3.78
CA SER A 187 42.57 8.41 4.08
C SER A 187 42.17 8.59 5.54
N GLN A 188 40.96 9.10 5.79
CA GLN A 188 40.35 9.18 7.11
C GLN A 188 39.88 7.78 7.58
N GLY A 189 40.15 7.41 8.83
CA GLY A 189 39.67 6.16 9.43
C GLY A 189 38.28 6.26 10.08
N LEU A 190 37.71 5.12 10.48
CA LEU A 190 36.43 5.06 11.21
C LEU A 190 36.48 5.75 12.59
N ASN A 191 37.68 5.92 13.16
CA ASN A 191 37.90 6.70 14.39
C ASN A 191 37.95 8.23 14.15
N GLY A 192 37.97 8.67 12.89
CA GLY A 192 38.04 10.08 12.50
C GLY A 192 39.46 10.62 12.25
N ASP A 193 40.52 9.87 12.53
CA ASP A 193 41.90 10.30 12.30
C ASP A 193 42.26 10.29 10.80
N LEU A 194 43.18 11.16 10.38
CA LEU A 194 43.66 11.22 8.99
C LEU A 194 45.00 10.48 8.85
N TYR A 195 45.01 9.40 8.06
CA TYR A 195 46.16 8.53 7.87
C TYR A 195 46.87 8.79 6.54
N PHE A 196 48.18 8.99 6.60
CA PHE A 196 49.08 9.06 5.45
C PHE A 196 49.88 7.76 5.39
N SER A 197 49.58 6.92 4.40
CA SER A 197 50.34 5.69 4.11
C SER A 197 51.81 5.99 3.76
N ASN A 198 52.05 7.15 3.17
CA ASN A 198 53.35 7.79 2.97
C ASN A 198 53.14 9.30 2.74
N VAL A 199 53.95 10.12 3.42
CA VAL A 199 53.97 11.59 3.27
C VAL A 199 54.79 11.98 2.04
N LEU A 200 54.37 13.02 1.32
CA LEU A 200 55.07 13.60 0.16
C LEU A 200 55.42 15.07 0.46
N ARG A 201 56.43 15.63 -0.22
CA ARG A 201 56.80 17.06 -0.06
C ARG A 201 55.64 18.04 -0.25
N GLU A 202 54.67 17.72 -1.11
CA GLU A 202 53.46 18.52 -1.37
C GLU A 202 52.54 18.67 -0.14
N ASP A 203 52.53 17.69 0.78
CA ASP A 203 51.70 17.72 1.98
C ASP A 203 52.09 18.87 2.94
N ALA A 204 53.29 19.45 2.78
CA ALA A 204 53.76 20.60 3.55
C ALA A 204 53.04 21.92 3.19
N HIS A 205 52.28 21.97 2.09
CA HIS A 205 51.60 23.19 1.62
C HIS A 205 50.16 23.33 2.14
N THR A 206 49.66 22.39 2.95
CA THR A 206 48.28 22.34 3.43
C THR A 206 48.23 22.31 4.96
N ASP A 207 47.36 23.13 5.55
CA ASP A 207 46.99 23.00 6.96
C ASP A 207 45.86 21.96 7.10
N TYR A 208 45.90 21.08 8.10
CA TYR A 208 44.92 20.01 8.27
C TYR A 208 44.09 20.22 9.54
N SER A 209 42.84 20.66 9.40
CA SER A 209 41.89 20.81 10.53
C SER A 209 40.87 19.66 10.58
N CYS A 210 40.72 19.02 11.74
CA CYS A 210 39.63 18.07 11.96
C CYS A 210 38.34 18.82 12.36
N ASN A 211 37.22 18.42 11.78
CA ASN A 211 35.92 19.03 12.03
C ASN A 211 34.92 17.95 12.47
N ALA A 212 34.18 18.21 13.56
CA ALA A 212 33.14 17.34 14.08
C ALA A 212 31.78 18.04 13.98
N ARG A 213 30.83 17.39 13.29
CA ARG A 213 29.46 17.87 13.13
C ARG A 213 28.52 17.04 13.99
N SER A 214 27.84 17.69 14.93
CA SER A 214 26.79 17.07 15.75
C SER A 214 25.65 16.55 14.86
N HIS A 215 25.14 15.35 15.17
CA HIS A 215 24.13 14.68 14.37
C HIS A 215 22.79 15.45 14.36
N PHE A 216 22.30 15.87 15.54
CA PHE A 216 21.01 16.55 15.68
C PHE A 216 21.09 18.07 15.54
N THR A 217 22.12 18.70 16.12
CA THR A 217 22.22 20.17 16.11
C THR A 217 22.86 20.73 14.84
N HIS A 218 23.50 19.87 14.06
CA HIS A 218 24.32 20.20 12.88
C HIS A 218 25.46 21.21 13.12
N THR A 219 25.72 21.62 14.37
CA THR A 219 26.84 22.50 14.70
C THR A 219 28.15 21.81 14.34
N ILE A 220 28.96 22.48 13.54
CA ILE A 220 30.35 22.09 13.27
C ILE A 220 31.22 22.73 14.35
N GLN A 221 32.10 21.94 14.94
CA GLN A 221 33.22 22.39 15.75
C GLN A 221 34.51 22.03 15.00
N GLN A 222 35.53 22.88 15.11
CA GLN A 222 36.80 22.74 14.39
C GLN A 222 37.94 22.65 15.42
N LYS A 223 38.79 21.64 15.27
CA LYS A 223 40.05 21.54 16.00
C LYS A 223 41.08 22.47 15.35
N ASN A 224 41.99 23.02 16.15
CA ASN A 224 43.15 23.77 15.64
C ASN A 224 43.87 22.94 14.56
N ALA A 225 44.33 23.60 13.50
CA ALA A 225 44.90 22.92 12.35
C ALA A 225 46.33 22.43 12.62
N TYR A 226 46.64 21.23 12.14
CA TYR A 226 48.01 20.72 12.09
C TYR A 226 48.73 21.34 10.90
N THR A 227 49.91 21.92 11.14
CA THR A 227 50.85 22.35 10.09
C THR A 227 51.93 21.29 9.93
N LEU A 228 52.36 20.99 8.69
CA LEU A 228 53.34 19.92 8.41
C LEU A 228 54.68 20.51 7.94
N LYS A 229 55.78 20.01 8.51
CA LYS A 229 57.15 20.34 8.08
C LYS A 229 57.84 19.08 7.54
N VAL A 230 57.74 18.88 6.23
CA VAL A 230 58.34 17.70 5.56
C VAL A 230 59.85 17.90 5.36
N LEU A 231 60.66 17.00 5.91
CA LEU A 231 62.10 16.94 5.73
C LEU A 231 62.43 16.07 4.50
N THR A 232 62.89 16.70 3.43
CA THR A 232 63.25 16.06 2.16
C THR A 232 64.58 15.30 2.27
N THR A 233 64.61 14.03 1.86
CA THR A 233 65.81 13.18 1.83
C THR A 233 66.36 13.02 0.41
N ARG A 234 67.65 12.63 0.26
CA ARG A 234 68.21 12.27 -1.05
C ARG A 234 67.69 10.89 -1.48
N GLY A 235 66.50 10.90 -2.07
CA GLY A 235 65.72 9.69 -2.37
C GLY A 235 64.86 9.27 -1.16
N VAL A 236 63.72 8.64 -1.45
CA VAL A 236 62.84 8.02 -0.46
C VAL A 236 63.02 6.51 -0.56
N PRO A 237 63.42 5.82 0.53
CA PRO A 237 63.61 4.37 0.49
C PRO A 237 62.27 3.64 0.39
N GLU A 238 62.20 2.67 -0.53
CA GLU A 238 61.08 1.74 -0.62
C GLU A 238 61.05 0.79 0.59
N ARG A 239 59.85 0.38 1.00
CA ARG A 239 59.65 -0.53 2.13
C ARG A 239 58.39 -1.38 1.97
N ILE A 240 58.42 -2.56 2.58
CA ILE A 240 57.26 -3.42 2.75
C ILE A 240 56.11 -2.70 3.46
N PRO A 241 54.85 -3.15 3.30
CA PRO A 241 53.73 -2.58 4.03
C PRO A 241 53.84 -2.79 5.55
N THR A 242 53.17 -1.93 6.32
CA THR A 242 53.05 -1.98 7.79
C THR A 242 51.64 -1.52 8.19
N PHE A 243 50.92 -2.23 9.07
CA PHE A 243 49.60 -1.77 9.52
C PHE A 243 49.72 -0.57 10.47
N LEU A 244 48.94 0.47 10.19
CA LEU A 244 48.68 1.60 11.10
C LEU A 244 47.45 1.32 11.97
N LEU A 245 46.45 0.64 11.39
CA LEU A 245 45.24 0.19 12.07
C LEU A 245 44.70 -1.07 11.37
N PRO A 246 44.18 -2.07 12.09
CA PRO A 246 44.46 -2.39 13.49
C PRO A 246 45.94 -2.74 13.71
N MET A 247 46.44 -2.53 14.93
CA MET A 247 47.82 -2.88 15.29
C MET A 247 47.96 -4.40 15.50
N GLY A 248 49.17 -4.93 15.27
CA GLY A 248 49.48 -6.36 15.43
C GLY A 248 48.98 -7.23 14.26
N THR A 249 48.90 -8.55 14.49
CA THR A 249 48.56 -9.55 13.46
C THR A 249 47.13 -10.10 13.54
N SER A 250 46.44 -9.91 14.67
CA SER A 250 45.04 -10.33 14.82
C SER A 250 44.25 -9.47 15.81
N SER A 251 42.93 -9.49 15.66
CA SER A 251 41.97 -8.79 16.51
C SER A 251 40.61 -9.52 16.54
N THR A 252 39.66 -9.05 17.35
CA THR A 252 38.31 -9.63 17.44
C THR A 252 37.28 -8.51 17.35
N LYS A 253 36.22 -8.71 16.57
CA LYS A 253 35.09 -7.80 16.40
C LYS A 253 33.80 -8.48 16.86
N LEU A 254 33.12 -7.85 17.81
CA LEU A 254 31.76 -8.20 18.23
C LEU A 254 30.76 -7.31 17.49
N VAL A 255 29.60 -7.85 17.15
CA VAL A 255 28.47 -7.15 16.51
C VAL A 255 27.17 -7.88 16.85
N LEU A 256 26.03 -7.18 16.94
CA LEU A 256 24.74 -7.84 17.11
C LEU A 256 24.10 -8.16 15.75
N ARG A 257 23.25 -9.19 15.76
CA ARG A 257 22.41 -9.60 14.65
C ARG A 257 21.59 -8.41 14.12
N ASP A 258 21.44 -8.35 12.80
CA ASP A 258 20.71 -7.32 12.05
C ASP A 258 21.34 -5.90 12.12
N GLU A 259 22.48 -5.72 12.80
CA GLU A 259 23.32 -4.50 12.71
C GLU A 259 24.24 -4.52 11.46
N ASP A 260 24.90 -3.38 11.19
CA ASP A 260 25.95 -3.27 10.17
C ASP A 260 27.34 -3.52 10.78
N LEU A 261 28.04 -4.51 10.24
CA LEU A 261 29.42 -4.83 10.61
C LEU A 261 30.40 -4.00 9.79
N LEU A 262 31.18 -3.17 10.48
CA LEU A 262 32.30 -2.41 9.91
C LEU A 262 33.64 -3.00 10.37
N LEU A 263 34.45 -3.45 9.41
CA LEU A 263 35.85 -3.82 9.55
C LEU A 263 36.72 -2.77 8.84
N GLU A 264 37.91 -2.50 9.35
CA GLU A 264 38.83 -1.51 8.78
C GLU A 264 40.27 -2.03 8.85
N CYS A 265 41.06 -1.73 7.81
CA CYS A 265 42.51 -1.95 7.75
C CYS A 265 43.19 -0.83 6.95
N ILE A 266 44.11 -0.11 7.59
CA ILE A 266 44.89 0.98 7.02
C ILE A 266 46.38 0.62 7.16
N ALA A 267 47.11 0.62 6.05
CA ALA A 267 48.53 0.31 6.01
C ALA A 267 49.38 1.46 5.44
N SER A 268 50.64 1.52 5.87
CA SER A 268 51.69 2.39 5.38
C SER A 268 52.70 1.61 4.54
N GLY A 269 53.41 2.27 3.62
CA GLY A 269 54.42 1.65 2.78
C GLY A 269 54.86 2.58 1.65
N VAL A 270 56.00 2.28 1.04
CA VAL A 270 56.48 2.98 -0.16
C VAL A 270 56.89 1.91 -1.19
N PRO A 271 56.21 1.80 -2.35
CA PRO A 271 55.01 2.54 -2.76
C PRO A 271 53.80 2.28 -1.85
N THR A 272 52.76 3.12 -1.96
CA THR A 272 51.51 3.02 -1.19
C THR A 272 50.87 1.62 -1.34
N PRO A 273 50.57 0.90 -0.25
CA PRO A 273 49.97 -0.44 -0.33
C PRO A 273 48.51 -0.43 -0.82
N GLU A 274 48.14 -1.44 -1.60
CA GLU A 274 46.74 -1.78 -1.86
C GLU A 274 46.19 -2.69 -0.75
N ILE A 275 44.88 -2.62 -0.48
CA ILE A 275 44.18 -3.43 0.52
C ILE A 275 43.16 -4.35 -0.16
N MET A 276 43.24 -5.65 0.16
CA MET A 276 42.31 -6.69 -0.28
C MET A 276 41.74 -7.43 0.93
N TRP A 277 40.49 -7.90 0.83
CA TRP A 277 39.77 -8.59 1.91
C TRP A 277 39.40 -10.01 1.51
N TYR A 278 39.35 -10.90 2.51
CA TYR A 278 39.04 -12.32 2.35
C TYR A 278 38.28 -12.85 3.58
N LYS A 279 37.50 -13.92 3.40
CA LYS A 279 36.95 -14.75 4.49
C LYS A 279 37.67 -16.09 4.50
N LYS A 280 38.01 -16.62 5.68
CA LYS A 280 38.63 -17.94 5.83
C LYS A 280 37.60 -19.04 5.57
N GLY A 281 37.85 -19.88 4.57
CA GLY A 281 37.02 -21.04 4.25
C GLY A 281 35.86 -20.80 3.27
N GLY A 282 35.82 -19.66 2.58
CA GLY A 282 34.80 -19.39 1.56
C GLY A 282 34.91 -17.98 0.96
N GLU A 283 33.99 -17.64 0.08
CA GLU A 283 33.89 -16.30 -0.50
C GLU A 283 33.40 -15.26 0.52
N LEU A 284 33.54 -13.98 0.15
CA LEU A 284 32.91 -12.87 0.85
C LEU A 284 31.39 -12.84 0.56
N PRO A 285 30.54 -12.36 1.50
CA PRO A 285 29.08 -12.35 1.34
C PRO A 285 28.59 -11.23 0.39
N ASN A 286 28.91 -11.37 -0.89
CA ASN A 286 28.84 -10.32 -1.91
C ASN A 286 27.47 -9.60 -2.03
N GLN A 287 26.35 -10.27 -1.73
CA GLN A 287 24.99 -9.70 -1.83
C GLN A 287 24.68 -8.60 -0.77
N LYS A 288 25.43 -8.54 0.34
CA LYS A 288 25.19 -7.60 1.46
C LYS A 288 26.44 -6.81 1.85
N LEU A 289 27.40 -6.70 0.92
CA LEU A 289 28.76 -6.25 1.18
C LEU A 289 29.12 -5.02 0.35
N LYS A 290 29.86 -4.09 0.95
CA LYS A 290 30.35 -2.87 0.30
C LYS A 290 31.78 -2.56 0.75
N PHE A 291 32.63 -2.24 -0.21
CA PHE A 291 33.94 -1.65 0.03
C PHE A 291 33.81 -0.13 0.14
N GLU A 292 34.38 0.43 1.19
CA GLU A 292 34.43 1.88 1.44
C GLU A 292 35.89 2.29 1.71
N ASN A 293 36.17 3.60 1.71
CA ASN A 293 37.50 4.16 2.01
C ASN A 293 38.65 3.57 1.16
N PHE A 294 38.49 3.49 -0.17
CA PHE A 294 39.49 2.91 -1.09
C PHE A 294 39.91 1.47 -0.72
N ASN A 295 38.91 0.63 -0.43
CA ASN A 295 39.04 -0.74 0.09
C ASN A 295 39.63 -0.86 1.51
N LYS A 296 39.95 0.25 2.20
CA LYS A 296 40.42 0.21 3.59
C LYS A 296 39.31 -0.14 4.59
N THR A 297 38.04 -0.01 4.21
CA THR A 297 36.89 -0.35 5.04
C THR A 297 36.01 -1.40 4.34
N LEU A 298 35.63 -2.45 5.06
CA LEU A 298 34.68 -3.46 4.63
C LEU A 298 33.40 -3.36 5.45
N ARG A 299 32.27 -3.15 4.77
CA ARG A 299 30.93 -3.09 5.36
C ARG A 299 30.12 -4.32 4.96
N ILE A 300 29.51 -4.97 5.94
CA ILE A 300 28.55 -6.07 5.74
C ILE A 300 27.27 -5.68 6.48
N SER A 301 26.18 -5.47 5.74
CA SER A 301 24.95 -4.91 6.31
C SER A 301 23.93 -5.98 6.73
N ARG A 302 23.26 -5.75 7.87
CA ARG A 302 22.31 -6.66 8.52
C ARG A 302 22.89 -8.07 8.73
N VAL A 303 23.85 -8.20 9.65
CA VAL A 303 24.58 -9.46 9.83
C VAL A 303 23.75 -10.60 10.42
N SER A 304 23.98 -11.81 9.92
CA SER A 304 23.47 -13.09 10.44
C SER A 304 24.58 -13.85 11.17
N GLU A 305 24.25 -14.90 11.91
CA GLU A 305 25.24 -15.72 12.62
C GLU A 305 26.30 -16.33 11.66
N GLU A 306 25.92 -16.54 10.40
CA GLU A 306 26.76 -17.01 9.28
C GLU A 306 27.88 -16.04 8.88
N ASP A 307 27.74 -14.74 9.22
CA ASP A 307 28.81 -13.74 9.06
C ASP A 307 29.90 -13.86 10.13
N SER A 308 29.72 -14.72 11.13
CA SER A 308 30.82 -15.09 12.04
C SER A 308 31.94 -15.81 11.29
N GLY A 309 33.17 -15.66 11.77
CA GLY A 309 34.34 -16.32 11.19
C GLY A 309 35.61 -15.48 11.25
N GLU A 310 36.70 -15.98 10.68
CA GLU A 310 37.93 -15.21 10.51
C GLU A 310 37.90 -14.52 9.15
N TYR A 311 37.90 -13.18 9.17
CA TYR A 311 38.18 -12.35 8.01
C TYR A 311 39.66 -11.97 8.05
N PHE A 312 40.27 -11.71 6.90
CA PHE A 312 41.61 -11.14 6.86
C PHE A 312 41.73 -10.08 5.78
N CYS A 313 42.39 -8.99 6.15
CA CYS A 313 42.83 -7.97 5.21
C CYS A 313 44.30 -8.22 4.88
N GLN A 314 44.64 -8.08 3.60
CA GLN A 314 46.00 -8.16 3.10
C GLN A 314 46.41 -6.80 2.57
N ALA A 315 47.55 -6.29 3.03
CA ALA A 315 48.17 -5.08 2.51
C ALA A 315 49.39 -5.47 1.67
N SER A 316 49.47 -5.01 0.42
CA SER A 316 50.53 -5.40 -0.53
C SER A 316 51.04 -4.22 -1.36
N ASN A 317 52.36 -4.16 -1.55
CA ASN A 317 53.03 -3.32 -2.54
C ASN A 317 54.14 -4.14 -3.24
N ARG A 318 54.90 -3.53 -4.16
CA ARG A 318 55.96 -4.24 -4.91
C ARG A 318 57.15 -4.73 -4.06
N MET A 319 57.26 -4.33 -2.80
CA MET A 319 58.30 -4.79 -1.87
C MET A 319 57.84 -6.01 -1.06
N GLY A 320 56.53 -6.25 -0.90
CA GLY A 320 56.00 -7.41 -0.18
C GLY A 320 54.55 -7.25 0.25
N SER A 321 54.06 -8.23 1.01
CA SER A 321 52.71 -8.23 1.58
C SER A 321 52.67 -8.65 3.04
N ILE A 322 51.66 -8.17 3.76
CA ILE A 322 51.35 -8.53 5.15
C ILE A 322 49.84 -8.77 5.28
N ARG A 323 49.42 -9.47 6.34
CA ARG A 323 48.00 -9.74 6.63
C ARG A 323 47.66 -9.53 8.10
N HIS A 324 46.43 -9.11 8.38
CA HIS A 324 45.86 -9.06 9.73
C HIS A 324 44.54 -9.83 9.76
N THR A 325 44.34 -10.68 10.76
CA THR A 325 43.17 -11.55 10.90
C THR A 325 42.18 -11.02 11.94
N ILE A 326 40.96 -10.70 11.52
CA ILE A 326 39.88 -10.22 12.38
C ILE A 326 38.89 -11.36 12.61
N THR A 327 38.80 -11.84 13.86
CA THR A 327 37.76 -12.81 14.24
C THR A 327 36.45 -12.07 14.49
N VAL A 328 35.49 -12.24 13.58
CA VAL A 328 34.12 -11.74 13.69
C VAL A 328 33.28 -12.72 14.50
N ARG A 329 32.57 -12.20 15.51
CA ARG A 329 31.63 -12.95 16.34
C ARG A 329 30.28 -12.23 16.37
N VAL A 330 29.30 -12.76 15.66
CA VAL A 330 27.93 -12.23 15.69
C VAL A 330 27.21 -12.78 16.94
N LYS A 331 26.51 -11.91 17.65
CA LYS A 331 25.68 -12.22 18.82
C LYS A 331 24.25 -11.77 18.57
N ALA A 332 23.28 -12.26 19.34
CA ALA A 332 21.89 -11.91 19.16
C ALA A 332 21.23 -11.61 20.51
N ALA A 333 20.61 -10.44 20.62
CA ALA A 333 19.60 -10.18 21.64
C ALA A 333 18.39 -11.13 21.44
N PRO A 334 17.49 -11.29 22.43
CA PRO A 334 16.41 -12.26 22.31
C PRO A 334 15.39 -11.88 21.23
N PHE A 335 14.93 -12.86 20.46
CA PHE A 335 13.86 -12.74 19.47
C PHE A 335 12.79 -13.83 19.68
N TRP A 336 11.52 -13.52 19.37
CA TRP A 336 10.41 -14.46 19.56
C TRP A 336 10.44 -15.62 18.55
N LEU A 337 10.12 -16.82 19.02
CA LEU A 337 9.66 -17.95 18.20
C LEU A 337 8.14 -18.10 18.34
N ASP A 338 7.65 -18.13 19.58
CA ASP A 338 6.23 -18.16 19.92
C ASP A 338 5.96 -17.11 21.00
N LYS A 339 5.35 -15.99 20.62
CA LYS A 339 4.85 -15.00 21.57
C LYS A 339 3.58 -15.56 22.24
N PRO A 340 3.41 -15.45 23.57
CA PRO A 340 2.20 -15.89 24.26
C PRO A 340 0.97 -15.11 23.76
N LYS A 341 -0.20 -15.77 23.86
CA LYS A 341 -1.49 -15.30 23.34
C LYS A 341 -2.59 -15.53 24.38
N ASP A 342 -3.64 -14.74 24.30
CA ASP A 342 -4.79 -14.85 25.20
C ASP A 342 -5.51 -16.20 25.06
N LEU A 343 -6.09 -16.70 26.16
CA LEU A 343 -6.78 -17.99 26.24
C LEU A 343 -8.13 -17.83 26.97
N ILE A 344 -9.14 -18.54 26.48
CA ILE A 344 -10.46 -18.65 27.12
C ILE A 344 -10.70 -20.13 27.43
N LEU A 345 -11.22 -20.41 28.61
CA LEU A 345 -11.52 -21.75 29.12
C LEU A 345 -12.95 -21.79 29.73
N ALA A 346 -13.44 -22.97 30.06
CA ALA A 346 -14.60 -23.18 30.93
C ALA A 346 -14.17 -23.64 32.35
N PRO A 347 -15.01 -23.50 33.39
CA PRO A 347 -14.72 -24.07 34.70
C PRO A 347 -14.47 -25.58 34.63
N GLY A 348 -13.36 -26.04 35.21
CA GLY A 348 -12.90 -27.43 35.13
C GLY A 348 -12.10 -27.81 33.87
N GLU A 349 -11.90 -26.89 32.92
CA GLU A 349 -11.11 -27.15 31.71
C GLU A 349 -9.59 -27.04 31.99
N ASN A 350 -8.78 -27.67 31.12
CA ASN A 350 -7.32 -27.64 31.15
C ASN A 350 -6.78 -26.77 29.99
N GLY A 351 -5.68 -26.06 30.20
CA GLY A 351 -5.14 -25.10 29.22
C GLY A 351 -3.62 -25.03 29.20
N ARG A 352 -3.04 -24.39 28.17
CA ARG A 352 -1.58 -24.15 28.09
C ARG A 352 -1.28 -22.78 27.49
N LEU A 353 -0.37 -22.05 28.11
CA LEU A 353 0.16 -20.76 27.63
C LEU A 353 1.66 -20.90 27.34
N VAL A 354 2.05 -20.79 26.08
CA VAL A 354 3.42 -21.05 25.60
C VAL A 354 4.15 -19.74 25.30
N CYS A 355 5.42 -19.64 25.68
CA CYS A 355 6.30 -18.53 25.35
C CYS A 355 7.72 -19.00 25.00
N ARG A 356 8.08 -18.96 23.71
CA ARG A 356 9.40 -19.42 23.22
C ARG A 356 10.17 -18.30 22.55
N ALA A 357 11.45 -18.18 22.89
CA ALA A 357 12.37 -17.19 22.35
C ALA A 357 13.75 -17.81 22.08
N ASN A 358 14.50 -17.21 21.17
CA ASN A 358 15.86 -17.61 20.82
C ASN A 358 16.82 -16.40 20.86
N GLY A 359 18.12 -16.65 20.78
CA GLY A 359 19.17 -15.63 20.87
C GLY A 359 20.54 -16.24 21.11
N ASN A 360 21.59 -15.43 21.12
CA ASN A 360 22.97 -15.87 21.29
C ASN A 360 23.71 -14.87 22.21
N PRO A 361 23.89 -15.16 23.52
CA PRO A 361 23.55 -16.42 24.22
C PRO A 361 22.05 -16.75 24.25
N LYS A 362 21.68 -18.03 24.41
CA LYS A 362 20.28 -18.47 24.49
C LYS A 362 19.55 -17.74 25.63
N PRO A 363 18.36 -17.16 25.40
CA PRO A 363 17.64 -16.44 26.45
C PRO A 363 17.11 -17.35 27.54
N THR A 364 17.03 -16.79 28.74
CA THR A 364 16.30 -17.35 29.89
C THR A 364 14.87 -16.85 29.87
N ILE A 365 13.91 -17.73 30.16
CA ILE A 365 12.48 -17.39 30.28
C ILE A 365 12.14 -17.19 31.76
N GLN A 366 11.45 -16.09 32.08
CA GLN A 366 10.91 -15.80 33.40
C GLN A 366 9.44 -15.41 33.26
N TRP A 367 8.58 -16.03 34.06
CA TRP A 367 7.15 -15.72 34.10
C TRP A 367 6.78 -14.84 35.29
N MET A 368 5.93 -13.85 35.03
CA MET A 368 5.28 -13.00 36.01
C MET A 368 3.75 -13.13 35.88
N MET A 369 3.04 -12.84 36.96
CA MET A 369 1.58 -12.76 36.99
C MET A 369 1.19 -11.40 37.57
N ASN A 370 0.38 -10.64 36.83
CA ASN A 370 -0.06 -9.28 37.17
C ASN A 370 1.10 -8.32 37.54
N GLY A 371 2.28 -8.54 36.97
CA GLY A 371 3.50 -7.76 37.17
C GLY A 371 4.50 -8.32 38.19
N GLU A 372 4.15 -9.33 38.99
CA GLU A 372 5.04 -9.92 40.01
C GLU A 372 5.62 -11.28 39.56
N PRO A 373 6.89 -11.62 39.86
CA PRO A 373 7.47 -12.91 39.47
C PRO A 373 6.78 -14.10 40.13
N ILE A 374 6.34 -15.09 39.35
CA ILE A 374 5.58 -16.25 39.88
C ILE A 374 6.43 -17.07 40.86
N LEU A 375 7.74 -17.15 40.63
CA LEU A 375 8.70 -17.82 41.53
C LEU A 375 8.89 -17.13 42.89
N ALA A 376 8.30 -15.95 43.09
CA ALA A 376 8.27 -15.24 44.38
C ALA A 376 6.88 -15.34 45.08
N THR A 377 5.97 -16.18 44.56
CA THR A 377 4.61 -16.38 45.09
C THR A 377 4.37 -17.83 45.50
N GLU A 378 3.37 -18.06 46.35
CA GLU A 378 3.00 -19.42 46.80
C GLU A 378 2.53 -20.31 45.62
N PRO A 379 2.77 -21.64 45.65
CA PRO A 379 2.37 -22.53 44.57
C PRO A 379 0.85 -22.52 44.32
N ASN A 380 0.42 -22.18 43.11
CA ASN A 380 -0.99 -22.17 42.74
C ASN A 380 -1.44 -23.60 42.33
N PRO A 381 -2.50 -24.17 42.91
CA PRO A 381 -2.95 -25.53 42.55
C PRO A 381 -3.53 -25.63 41.14
N ASN A 382 -3.93 -24.50 40.53
CA ASN A 382 -4.63 -24.47 39.24
C ASN A 382 -3.70 -24.26 38.04
N PHE A 383 -2.42 -23.94 38.25
CA PHE A 383 -1.43 -23.87 37.17
C PHE A 383 0.01 -24.12 37.63
N GLU A 384 0.81 -24.75 36.77
CA GLU A 384 2.25 -25.00 36.97
C GLU A 384 3.09 -24.32 35.87
N VAL A 385 4.31 -23.90 36.22
CA VAL A 385 5.26 -23.25 35.29
C VAL A 385 6.29 -24.26 34.80
N ALA A 386 5.99 -24.92 33.69
CA ALA A 386 6.87 -25.87 33.00
C ALA A 386 7.87 -25.15 32.06
N GLY A 387 8.71 -24.27 32.65
CA GLY A 387 9.77 -23.56 31.92
C GLY A 387 9.25 -22.55 30.90
N ASP A 388 9.21 -22.94 29.61
CA ASP A 388 8.72 -22.10 28.51
C ASP A 388 7.19 -22.04 28.40
N THR A 389 6.49 -22.84 29.21
CA THR A 389 5.03 -23.04 29.13
C THR A 389 4.41 -23.03 30.52
N ILE A 390 3.29 -22.31 30.69
CA ILE A 390 2.38 -22.48 31.84
C ILE A 390 1.30 -23.50 31.47
N ILE A 391 1.02 -24.45 32.35
CA ILE A 391 -0.01 -25.49 32.18
C ILE A 391 -1.10 -25.25 33.22
N PHE A 392 -2.32 -25.02 32.76
CA PHE A 392 -3.51 -24.82 33.59
C PHE A 392 -4.25 -26.14 33.77
N ARG A 393 -4.72 -26.41 34.99
CA ARG A 393 -5.42 -27.64 35.37
C ARG A 393 -6.72 -27.31 36.11
N GLU A 394 -7.81 -27.95 35.71
CA GLU A 394 -9.14 -27.91 36.34
C GLU A 394 -9.58 -26.50 36.77
N VAL A 395 -9.53 -25.54 35.85
CA VAL A 395 -9.54 -24.11 36.22
C VAL A 395 -10.83 -23.68 36.94
N GLN A 396 -10.67 -22.94 38.03
CA GLN A 396 -11.76 -22.48 38.87
C GLN A 396 -12.25 -21.07 38.49
N SER A 397 -13.52 -20.79 38.74
CA SER A 397 -14.14 -19.48 38.50
C SER A 397 -13.52 -18.41 39.39
N GLY A 398 -12.63 -17.61 38.81
CA GLY A 398 -11.83 -16.59 39.52
C GLY A 398 -10.36 -16.54 39.12
N ASN A 399 -9.83 -17.57 38.44
CA ASN A 399 -8.42 -17.67 38.06
C ASN A 399 -7.97 -16.74 36.90
N SER A 400 -8.78 -15.76 36.51
CA SER A 400 -8.50 -14.86 35.38
C SER A 400 -7.43 -13.83 35.74
N ALA A 401 -6.26 -13.91 35.09
CA ALA A 401 -5.11 -13.06 35.37
C ALA A 401 -4.31 -12.72 34.10
N VAL A 402 -3.54 -11.63 34.14
CA VAL A 402 -2.54 -11.32 33.09
C VAL A 402 -1.25 -12.03 33.45
N PHE A 403 -0.73 -12.84 32.53
CA PHE A 403 0.59 -13.43 32.62
C PHE A 403 1.55 -12.65 31.73
N GLN A 404 2.79 -12.48 32.20
CA GLN A 404 3.87 -11.89 31.41
C GLN A 404 5.04 -12.84 31.26
N CYS A 405 5.52 -12.98 30.03
CA CYS A 405 6.77 -13.68 29.73
C CYS A 405 7.88 -12.66 29.46
N ASN A 406 8.96 -12.75 30.24
CA ASN A 406 10.22 -12.05 30.02
C ASN A 406 11.27 -13.04 29.48
N ALA A 407 11.82 -12.77 28.30
CA ALA A 407 12.87 -13.59 27.69
C ALA A 407 14.17 -12.78 27.59
N SER A 408 15.19 -13.10 28.39
CA SER A 408 16.37 -12.23 28.58
C SER A 408 17.73 -12.92 28.40
N ASN A 409 18.72 -12.18 27.87
CA ASN A 409 20.13 -12.55 27.82
C ASN A 409 21.05 -11.33 28.05
N ALA A 410 22.37 -11.52 27.95
CA ALA A 410 23.37 -10.47 28.20
C ALA A 410 23.40 -9.31 27.15
N HIS A 411 22.54 -9.36 26.13
CA HIS A 411 22.45 -8.36 25.06
C HIS A 411 21.06 -7.72 24.93
N GLY A 412 20.08 -8.15 25.75
CA GLY A 412 18.74 -7.57 25.74
C GLY A 412 17.69 -8.49 26.36
N TYR A 413 16.44 -8.07 26.30
CA TYR A 413 15.28 -8.85 26.74
C TYR A 413 14.07 -8.54 25.86
N LEU A 414 13.08 -9.42 25.90
CA LEU A 414 11.74 -9.21 25.35
C LEU A 414 10.68 -9.38 26.44
N LEU A 415 9.57 -8.67 26.30
CA LEU A 415 8.42 -8.78 27.19
C LEU A 415 7.15 -9.01 26.37
N ALA A 416 6.27 -9.90 26.85
CA ALA A 416 4.95 -10.13 26.27
C ALA A 416 3.90 -10.38 27.35
N ASN A 417 2.77 -9.68 27.26
CA ASN A 417 1.58 -9.86 28.10
C ASN A 417 0.59 -10.81 27.39
N ALA A 418 -0.14 -11.63 28.16
CA ALA A 418 -1.28 -12.45 27.69
C ALA A 418 -2.31 -12.65 28.81
N PHE A 419 -3.60 -12.76 28.48
CA PHE A 419 -4.72 -12.87 29.42
C PHE A 419 -5.43 -14.24 29.38
N ILE A 420 -5.87 -14.73 30.54
CA ILE A 420 -6.62 -15.98 30.70
C ILE A 420 -8.03 -15.67 31.23
N ASN A 421 -9.09 -16.20 30.59
CA ASN A 421 -10.50 -15.91 30.90
C ASN A 421 -11.35 -17.20 31.01
N ILE A 422 -12.49 -17.18 31.74
CA ILE A 422 -13.26 -18.40 32.10
C ILE A 422 -14.80 -18.17 32.01
N LEU A 423 -15.57 -18.99 31.25
CA LEU A 423 -16.99 -18.73 30.87
C LEU A 423 -17.90 -19.99 30.66
N ASP A 424 -19.24 -19.82 30.65
CA ASP A 424 -20.30 -20.86 30.47
C ASP A 424 -21.64 -20.36 29.83
N VAL A 425 -22.27 -21.10 28.87
CA VAL A 425 -23.51 -20.72 28.12
C VAL A 425 -24.36 -21.92 27.55
N PRO A 426 -25.70 -21.96 27.65
CA PRO A 426 -26.54 -23.05 27.10
C PRO A 426 -26.84 -23.01 25.59
N SER A 427 -27.30 -24.13 25.01
CA SER A 427 -27.54 -24.27 23.55
C SER A 427 -28.82 -23.62 23.01
N ARG A 428 -28.79 -23.03 21.80
CA ARG A 428 -29.98 -22.64 21.02
C ARG A 428 -29.81 -22.91 19.51
N VAL A 429 -30.91 -23.07 18.78
CA VAL A 429 -30.99 -23.11 17.29
C VAL A 429 -31.53 -21.78 16.76
N LEU A 430 -31.05 -21.36 15.59
CA LEU A 430 -31.35 -20.10 14.91
C LEU A 430 -31.99 -20.36 13.53
N GLY A 431 -32.86 -19.45 13.07
CA GLY A 431 -33.46 -19.48 11.73
C GLY A 431 -35.00 -19.45 11.70
N PRO A 432 -35.61 -19.28 10.52
CA PRO A 432 -37.06 -19.27 10.35
C PRO A 432 -37.64 -20.70 10.51
N ARG A 433 -38.82 -20.80 11.13
CA ARG A 433 -39.56 -22.07 11.29
C ARG A 433 -40.40 -22.38 10.06
N ASN A 434 -40.32 -23.62 9.56
CA ASN A 434 -41.10 -24.18 8.45
C ASN A 434 -40.86 -23.55 7.07
N GLN A 435 -39.61 -23.15 6.77
CA GLN A 435 -39.20 -22.68 5.44
C GLN A 435 -39.53 -23.71 4.34
N LEU A 436 -39.86 -23.23 3.14
CA LEU A 436 -40.12 -24.06 1.95
C LEU A 436 -39.03 -23.83 0.89
N ILE A 437 -38.50 -24.92 0.33
CA ILE A 437 -37.47 -24.91 -0.71
C ILE A 437 -38.00 -25.66 -1.94
N ARG A 438 -37.70 -25.14 -3.14
CA ARG A 438 -38.04 -25.73 -4.46
C ARG A 438 -36.76 -26.01 -5.23
N VAL A 439 -36.70 -27.16 -5.89
CA VAL A 439 -35.53 -27.58 -6.67
C VAL A 439 -35.94 -28.43 -7.87
N ILE A 440 -35.20 -28.33 -8.98
CA ILE A 440 -35.34 -29.23 -10.13
C ILE A 440 -34.81 -30.62 -9.77
N GLU A 441 -35.42 -31.69 -10.26
CA GLU A 441 -34.90 -33.06 -10.08
C GLU A 441 -33.46 -33.19 -10.60
N TYR A 442 -32.67 -34.09 -9.99
CA TYR A 442 -31.23 -34.32 -10.21
C TYR A 442 -30.29 -33.19 -9.76
N ASN A 443 -30.79 -32.00 -9.44
CA ASN A 443 -29.97 -30.95 -8.82
C ASN A 443 -29.67 -31.25 -7.33
N ARG A 444 -28.57 -30.68 -6.86
CA ARG A 444 -28.14 -30.66 -5.44
C ARG A 444 -28.95 -29.62 -4.65
N THR A 445 -29.23 -29.85 -3.37
CA THR A 445 -29.90 -28.86 -2.50
C THR A 445 -29.39 -28.89 -1.06
N GLN A 446 -29.64 -27.83 -0.29
CA GLN A 446 -29.18 -27.66 1.09
C GLN A 446 -30.29 -27.05 1.97
N LEU A 447 -30.39 -27.50 3.23
CA LEU A 447 -31.38 -27.09 4.23
C LEU A 447 -30.63 -26.61 5.49
N ASP A 448 -30.71 -25.33 5.86
CA ASP A 448 -29.88 -24.76 6.93
C ASP A 448 -30.45 -24.94 8.36
N CYS A 449 -29.55 -25.12 9.34
CA CYS A 449 -29.89 -25.12 10.77
C CYS A 449 -28.73 -24.65 11.68
N PRO A 450 -28.41 -23.34 11.70
CA PRO A 450 -27.37 -22.77 12.57
C PRO A 450 -27.74 -22.81 14.07
N PHE A 451 -26.72 -22.86 14.94
CA PHE A 451 -26.87 -23.02 16.40
C PHE A 451 -25.74 -22.34 17.19
N PHE A 452 -25.89 -22.17 18.51
CA PHE A 452 -24.84 -21.64 19.41
C PHE A 452 -24.89 -22.23 20.83
N GLY A 453 -23.79 -22.16 21.58
CA GLY A 453 -23.67 -22.54 23.01
C GLY A 453 -22.19 -22.60 23.47
N SER A 454 -21.94 -22.68 24.78
CA SER A 454 -20.59 -22.87 25.37
C SER A 454 -20.63 -23.78 26.62
N PRO A 455 -20.16 -25.05 26.56
CA PRO A 455 -19.52 -25.70 25.43
C PRO A 455 -20.38 -25.80 24.16
N ILE A 456 -19.72 -25.92 23.01
CA ILE A 456 -20.34 -25.92 21.68
C ILE A 456 -21.35 -27.08 21.56
N PRO A 457 -22.58 -26.87 21.06
CA PRO A 457 -23.56 -27.94 20.90
C PRO A 457 -23.24 -28.94 19.80
N THR A 458 -23.80 -30.14 19.94
CA THR A 458 -23.86 -31.21 18.93
C THR A 458 -25.19 -31.17 18.19
N LEU A 459 -25.24 -31.55 16.90
CA LEU A 459 -26.45 -31.46 16.07
C LEU A 459 -26.85 -32.82 15.45
N ARG A 460 -28.16 -33.04 15.25
CA ARG A 460 -28.76 -34.18 14.52
C ARG A 460 -29.92 -33.75 13.62
N TRP A 461 -30.21 -34.51 12.56
CA TRP A 461 -31.25 -34.25 11.55
C TRP A 461 -32.17 -35.46 11.31
N PHE A 462 -33.44 -35.23 10.94
CA PHE A 462 -34.49 -36.26 10.76
C PHE A 462 -35.45 -35.93 9.60
N LYS A 463 -35.91 -36.94 8.83
CA LYS A 463 -36.91 -36.79 7.73
C LYS A 463 -38.30 -37.18 8.25
N ASN A 464 -39.32 -36.41 7.88
CA ASN A 464 -40.75 -36.58 8.23
C ASN A 464 -41.08 -36.80 9.72
N GLY A 465 -40.12 -36.59 10.64
CA GLY A 465 -40.29 -36.79 12.08
C GLY A 465 -40.03 -38.22 12.57
N GLN A 466 -39.49 -39.11 11.73
CA GLN A 466 -39.15 -40.50 12.11
C GLN A 466 -37.85 -40.96 11.43
N GLY A 467 -37.09 -41.83 12.11
CA GLY A 467 -35.88 -42.47 11.58
C GLY A 467 -34.61 -42.17 12.36
N SER A 468 -33.48 -42.65 11.84
CA SER A 468 -32.14 -42.35 12.35
C SER A 468 -31.69 -40.92 11.99
N ASN A 469 -30.53 -40.51 12.53
CA ASN A 469 -29.87 -39.29 12.09
C ASN A 469 -29.61 -39.31 10.57
N LEU A 470 -29.94 -38.23 9.87
CA LEU A 470 -29.71 -38.08 8.42
C LEU A 470 -28.26 -37.66 8.13
N ASP A 471 -27.32 -38.59 8.28
CA ASP A 471 -25.93 -38.37 7.87
C ASP A 471 -25.38 -39.65 7.22
N GLY A 472 -25.15 -39.59 5.91
CA GLY A 472 -24.83 -40.74 5.06
C GLY A 472 -25.79 -40.94 3.88
N GLY A 473 -25.32 -41.67 2.85
CA GLY A 473 -26.10 -41.95 1.64
C GLY A 473 -26.24 -40.71 0.75
N ASN A 474 -27.47 -40.31 0.43
CA ASN A 474 -27.75 -39.06 -0.30
C ASN A 474 -27.63 -37.81 0.59
N TYR A 475 -27.51 -38.00 1.91
CA TYR A 475 -27.56 -36.96 2.93
C TYR A 475 -26.20 -36.72 3.57
N ARG A 476 -25.88 -35.47 3.86
CA ARG A 476 -24.65 -35.08 4.57
C ARG A 476 -24.90 -33.89 5.48
N VAL A 477 -24.53 -33.99 6.76
CA VAL A 477 -24.56 -32.85 7.68
C VAL A 477 -23.21 -32.12 7.62
N HIS A 478 -23.25 -30.80 7.47
CA HIS A 478 -22.07 -29.94 7.61
C HIS A 478 -21.95 -29.46 9.06
N GLU A 479 -20.72 -29.19 9.51
CA GLU A 479 -20.42 -28.74 10.88
C GLU A 479 -21.17 -27.46 11.30
N ASN A 480 -21.68 -26.66 10.34
CA ASN A 480 -22.45 -25.43 10.59
C ASN A 480 -23.95 -25.71 10.84
N GLY A 481 -24.34 -26.97 10.68
CA GLY A 481 -25.69 -27.50 10.82
C GLY A 481 -26.52 -27.60 9.56
N THR A 482 -25.99 -27.22 8.38
CA THR A 482 -26.69 -27.41 7.10
C THR A 482 -26.76 -28.89 6.72
N LEU A 483 -27.95 -29.40 6.40
CA LEU A 483 -28.16 -30.71 5.79
C LEU A 483 -28.16 -30.58 4.26
N GLU A 484 -27.25 -31.29 3.61
CA GLU A 484 -27.16 -31.37 2.15
C GLU A 484 -27.84 -32.63 1.61
N ILE A 485 -28.49 -32.48 0.44
CA ILE A 485 -29.01 -33.57 -0.39
C ILE A 485 -28.25 -33.53 -1.72
N SER A 486 -27.44 -34.55 -1.99
CA SER A 486 -26.44 -34.51 -3.08
C SER A 486 -27.08 -34.59 -4.47
N VAL A 487 -28.07 -35.46 -4.66
CA VAL A 487 -28.85 -35.59 -5.91
C VAL A 487 -30.32 -35.71 -5.52
N VAL A 488 -31.10 -34.65 -5.69
CA VAL A 488 -32.52 -34.65 -5.30
C VAL A 488 -33.35 -35.46 -6.30
N ARG A 489 -34.10 -36.45 -5.80
CA ARG A 489 -35.11 -37.20 -6.56
C ARG A 489 -36.52 -36.88 -6.06
N LYS A 490 -37.57 -37.27 -6.79
CA LYS A 490 -38.97 -37.09 -6.34
C LYS A 490 -39.26 -37.66 -4.94
N GLU A 491 -38.55 -38.72 -4.54
CA GLU A 491 -38.58 -39.35 -3.21
C GLU A 491 -37.97 -38.52 -2.06
N ASP A 492 -37.19 -37.47 -2.36
CA ASP A 492 -36.64 -36.55 -1.36
C ASP A 492 -37.65 -35.51 -0.86
N GLN A 493 -38.77 -35.35 -1.56
CA GLN A 493 -39.86 -34.43 -1.21
C GLN A 493 -40.41 -34.75 0.20
N GLY A 494 -40.42 -33.76 1.11
CA GLY A 494 -40.77 -34.02 2.51
C GLY A 494 -40.49 -32.87 3.48
N LYS A 495 -40.58 -33.18 4.78
CA LYS A 495 -40.32 -32.28 5.92
C LYS A 495 -39.05 -32.73 6.63
N TYR A 496 -38.12 -31.82 6.93
CA TYR A 496 -36.83 -32.14 7.56
C TYR A 496 -36.67 -31.34 8.86
N THR A 497 -36.19 -31.98 9.93
CA THR A 497 -36.11 -31.41 11.30
C THR A 497 -34.71 -31.56 11.87
N CYS A 498 -34.20 -30.54 12.55
CA CYS A 498 -32.86 -30.53 13.16
C CYS A 498 -32.93 -30.28 14.68
N VAL A 499 -31.98 -30.83 15.45
CA VAL A 499 -31.93 -30.74 16.92
C VAL A 499 -30.48 -30.52 17.39
N ALA A 500 -30.22 -29.45 18.15
CA ALA A 500 -28.94 -29.15 18.80
C ALA A 500 -28.95 -29.52 20.29
N THR A 501 -27.80 -29.85 20.89
CA THR A 501 -27.68 -30.25 22.32
C THR A 501 -26.28 -29.96 22.89
N ASN A 502 -26.19 -29.29 24.05
CA ASN A 502 -24.97 -29.21 24.87
C ASN A 502 -25.24 -29.64 26.32
N ILE A 503 -24.24 -29.60 27.22
CA ILE A 503 -24.36 -30.06 28.61
C ILE A 503 -25.39 -29.26 29.46
N LEU A 504 -25.93 -28.16 28.93
CA LEU A 504 -26.88 -27.27 29.60
C LEU A 504 -28.25 -27.20 28.90
N GLY A 505 -28.50 -27.93 27.79
CA GLY A 505 -29.82 -27.93 27.13
C GLY A 505 -29.86 -28.46 25.70
N ASN A 506 -31.02 -28.30 25.04
CA ASN A 506 -31.26 -28.63 23.63
C ASN A 506 -32.23 -27.63 22.94
N ALA A 507 -32.29 -27.65 21.60
CA ALA A 507 -33.20 -26.81 20.79
C ALA A 507 -33.42 -27.39 19.36
N GLU A 508 -34.50 -27.00 18.66
CA GLU A 508 -34.87 -27.58 17.35
C GLU A 508 -35.49 -26.60 16.32
N ASN A 509 -35.44 -26.97 15.02
CA ASN A 509 -36.10 -26.26 13.90
C ASN A 509 -36.51 -27.22 12.73
N THR A 510 -37.25 -26.73 11.73
CA THR A 510 -37.85 -27.53 10.64
C THR A 510 -37.94 -26.81 9.28
N VAL A 511 -37.72 -27.54 8.18
CA VAL A 511 -37.79 -27.11 6.77
C VAL A 511 -38.69 -28.07 5.94
N ARG A 512 -39.18 -27.64 4.76
CA ARG A 512 -39.91 -28.44 3.75
C ARG A 512 -39.25 -28.35 2.35
N LEU A 513 -39.35 -29.42 1.56
CA LEU A 513 -38.78 -29.53 0.21
C LEU A 513 -39.85 -29.93 -0.83
N GLU A 514 -39.84 -29.27 -2.00
CA GLU A 514 -40.62 -29.54 -3.22
C GLU A 514 -39.69 -29.83 -4.42
N VAL A 515 -40.02 -30.82 -5.25
CA VAL A 515 -39.18 -31.26 -6.41
C VAL A 515 -39.93 -31.09 -7.75
N LYS A 516 -39.25 -30.54 -8.77
CA LYS A 516 -39.81 -30.06 -10.05
C LYS A 516 -39.18 -30.73 -11.28
N GLU A 517 -39.89 -30.76 -12.42
CA GLU A 517 -39.37 -31.30 -13.70
C GLU A 517 -38.38 -30.34 -14.39
N PRO A 518 -37.30 -30.86 -15.03
CA PRO A 518 -36.33 -30.04 -15.76
C PRO A 518 -36.83 -29.58 -17.14
N THR A 519 -36.39 -28.39 -17.55
CA THR A 519 -36.59 -27.82 -18.90
C THR A 519 -35.69 -28.51 -19.92
N ARG A 520 -36.25 -28.84 -21.10
CA ARG A 520 -35.54 -29.46 -22.22
C ARG A 520 -36.07 -29.00 -23.59
N ILE A 521 -35.17 -28.73 -24.52
CA ILE A 521 -35.46 -28.55 -25.95
C ILE A 521 -35.61 -29.94 -26.59
N ILE A 522 -36.82 -30.25 -27.05
CA ILE A 522 -37.18 -31.55 -27.67
C ILE A 522 -36.83 -31.56 -29.17
N LYS A 523 -36.87 -30.39 -29.83
CA LYS A 523 -36.35 -30.20 -31.19
C LYS A 523 -35.68 -28.83 -31.27
N GLY A 524 -34.41 -28.80 -31.67
CA GLY A 524 -33.66 -27.58 -31.96
C GLY A 524 -33.69 -27.19 -33.45
N PRO A 525 -32.96 -26.14 -33.83
CA PRO A 525 -32.69 -25.83 -35.23
C PRO A 525 -31.72 -26.84 -35.86
N GLU A 526 -31.70 -26.89 -37.19
CA GLU A 526 -30.87 -27.79 -38.01
C GLU A 526 -30.17 -26.97 -39.10
N ASP A 527 -28.94 -27.38 -39.48
CA ASP A 527 -28.09 -26.67 -40.45
C ASP A 527 -28.73 -26.64 -41.85
N GLN A 528 -28.67 -25.49 -42.53
CA GLN A 528 -29.32 -25.28 -43.83
C GLN A 528 -28.43 -24.55 -44.85
N ILE A 529 -28.51 -24.98 -46.11
CA ILE A 529 -27.92 -24.30 -47.26
C ILE A 529 -29.05 -23.67 -48.07
N ALA A 530 -29.01 -22.34 -48.24
CA ALA A 530 -30.06 -21.56 -48.87
C ALA A 530 -29.55 -20.79 -50.11
N LYS A 531 -30.39 -20.71 -51.14
CA LYS A 531 -30.12 -19.84 -52.30
C LYS A 531 -30.61 -18.42 -52.01
N ARG A 532 -29.88 -17.41 -52.48
CA ARG A 532 -30.23 -15.99 -52.32
C ARG A 532 -31.67 -15.72 -52.79
N GLY A 533 -32.45 -15.02 -51.97
CA GLY A 533 -33.87 -14.71 -52.20
C GLY A 533 -34.88 -15.73 -51.65
N THR A 534 -34.45 -16.89 -51.15
CA THR A 534 -35.37 -17.91 -50.57
C THR A 534 -35.85 -17.53 -49.15
N THR A 535 -36.72 -18.35 -48.56
CA THR A 535 -37.18 -18.25 -47.16
C THR A 535 -36.70 -19.46 -46.39
N VAL A 536 -36.21 -19.25 -45.16
CA VAL A 536 -35.65 -20.27 -44.27
C VAL A 536 -36.45 -20.33 -42.97
N ARG A 537 -36.61 -21.53 -42.39
CA ARG A 537 -37.22 -21.73 -41.07
C ARG A 537 -36.29 -22.55 -40.17
N LEU A 538 -36.10 -22.06 -38.96
CA LEU A 538 -35.36 -22.71 -37.88
C LEU A 538 -36.36 -23.08 -36.78
N ASP A 539 -36.66 -24.37 -36.66
CA ASP A 539 -37.57 -24.86 -35.61
C ASP A 539 -36.93 -24.74 -34.21
N CYS A 540 -37.76 -24.56 -33.19
CA CYS A 540 -37.41 -24.84 -31.80
C CYS A 540 -38.67 -25.30 -31.05
N ARG A 541 -38.57 -26.29 -30.15
CA ARG A 541 -39.68 -26.83 -29.36
C ARG A 541 -39.20 -27.27 -27.98
N VAL A 542 -39.95 -26.95 -26.93
CA VAL A 542 -39.51 -27.06 -25.53
C VAL A 542 -40.54 -27.76 -24.64
N ARG A 543 -40.10 -28.42 -23.57
CA ARG A 543 -40.89 -28.88 -22.42
C ARG A 543 -40.26 -28.38 -21.12
N SER A 544 -41.08 -28.07 -20.11
CA SER A 544 -40.67 -27.72 -18.74
C SER A 544 -41.76 -28.15 -17.73
N ASP A 545 -41.49 -28.05 -16.42
CA ASP A 545 -42.50 -28.22 -15.37
C ASP A 545 -43.66 -27.21 -15.57
N PRO A 546 -44.94 -27.64 -15.53
CA PRO A 546 -46.09 -26.76 -15.78
C PRO A 546 -46.38 -25.77 -14.66
N THR A 547 -45.69 -25.86 -13.51
CA THR A 547 -45.79 -24.91 -12.40
C THR A 547 -44.70 -23.83 -12.42
N LEU A 548 -43.83 -23.81 -13.45
CA LEU A 548 -42.77 -22.82 -13.66
C LEU A 548 -43.03 -22.00 -14.92
N ARG A 549 -42.57 -20.74 -14.94
CA ARG A 549 -42.77 -19.85 -16.10
C ARG A 549 -41.67 -20.00 -17.16
N LEU A 550 -42.00 -20.57 -18.32
CA LEU A 550 -41.10 -20.70 -19.48
C LEU A 550 -40.98 -19.40 -20.31
N MET A 551 -39.80 -19.18 -20.89
CA MET A 551 -39.47 -18.14 -21.88
C MET A 551 -38.51 -18.71 -22.95
N VAL A 552 -38.67 -18.32 -24.22
CA VAL A 552 -37.83 -18.78 -25.34
C VAL A 552 -37.41 -17.63 -26.25
N THR A 553 -36.10 -17.51 -26.51
CA THR A 553 -35.43 -16.41 -27.24
C THR A 553 -34.43 -16.92 -28.28
N TRP A 554 -34.07 -16.08 -29.26
CA TRP A 554 -33.12 -16.41 -30.34
C TRP A 554 -31.90 -15.47 -30.37
N MET A 555 -30.77 -15.99 -30.86
CA MET A 555 -29.50 -15.29 -31.06
C MET A 555 -28.94 -15.58 -32.46
N LYS A 556 -28.14 -14.65 -33.03
CA LYS A 556 -27.34 -14.84 -34.25
C LYS A 556 -25.89 -14.45 -33.98
N ASP A 557 -24.94 -15.30 -34.37
CA ASP A 557 -23.49 -15.13 -34.17
C ASP A 557 -23.15 -14.73 -32.72
N ASP A 558 -23.81 -15.42 -31.78
CA ASP A 558 -23.76 -15.21 -30.32
C ASP A 558 -24.16 -13.78 -29.84
N THR A 559 -24.82 -13.01 -30.70
CA THR A 559 -25.50 -11.73 -30.37
C THR A 559 -27.02 -11.90 -30.31
N GLN A 560 -27.72 -11.07 -29.52
CA GLN A 560 -29.18 -11.15 -29.40
C GLN A 560 -29.87 -10.77 -30.72
N LEU A 561 -30.72 -11.66 -31.25
CA LEU A 561 -31.33 -11.44 -32.56
C LEU A 561 -32.47 -10.43 -32.50
N HIS A 562 -32.29 -9.26 -33.11
CA HIS A 562 -33.35 -8.29 -33.34
C HIS A 562 -34.25 -8.74 -34.51
N ILE A 563 -35.49 -9.13 -34.19
CA ILE A 563 -36.50 -9.55 -35.16
C ILE A 563 -37.00 -8.31 -35.95
N GLY A 564 -36.36 -8.03 -37.08
CA GLY A 564 -36.77 -6.98 -38.03
C GLY A 564 -37.85 -7.45 -39.01
N SER A 565 -38.28 -6.56 -39.91
CA SER A 565 -39.41 -6.79 -40.85
C SER A 565 -39.26 -7.94 -41.86
N ARG A 566 -38.10 -8.60 -41.92
CA ARG A 566 -37.86 -9.83 -42.71
C ARG A 566 -37.83 -11.11 -41.86
N MET A 567 -38.13 -11.03 -40.56
CA MET A 567 -38.06 -12.15 -39.63
C MET A 567 -39.35 -12.25 -38.82
N SER A 568 -39.76 -13.46 -38.46
CA SER A 568 -40.95 -13.73 -37.65
C SER A 568 -40.65 -14.82 -36.62
N LYS A 569 -41.24 -14.73 -35.43
CA LYS A 569 -41.26 -15.84 -34.46
C LYS A 569 -42.65 -16.47 -34.44
N GLU A 570 -42.74 -17.74 -34.82
CA GLU A 570 -44.00 -18.48 -34.90
C GLU A 570 -44.01 -19.59 -33.85
N GLY A 571 -44.67 -19.31 -32.72
CA GLY A 571 -44.51 -20.09 -31.51
C GLY A 571 -43.09 -19.93 -30.98
N ASP A 572 -42.31 -21.01 -31.05
CA ASP A 572 -40.89 -21.02 -30.68
C ASP A 572 -39.90 -21.03 -31.85
N ALA A 573 -40.38 -21.29 -33.07
CA ALA A 573 -39.55 -21.28 -34.28
C ALA A 573 -39.29 -19.85 -34.81
N LEU A 574 -38.19 -19.71 -35.56
CA LEU A 574 -37.77 -18.48 -36.25
C LEU A 574 -37.86 -18.66 -37.77
N THR A 575 -38.55 -17.77 -38.46
CA THR A 575 -38.65 -17.74 -39.94
C THR A 575 -37.92 -16.50 -40.47
N ILE A 576 -37.13 -16.65 -41.54
CA ILE A 576 -36.34 -15.59 -42.20
C ILE A 576 -36.74 -15.51 -43.68
N PHE A 577 -37.28 -14.37 -44.10
CA PHE A 577 -37.80 -14.14 -45.46
C PHE A 577 -36.79 -13.38 -46.33
N GLY A 578 -36.59 -13.84 -47.57
CA GLY A 578 -35.73 -13.18 -48.56
C GLY A 578 -34.27 -13.15 -48.11
N VAL A 579 -33.68 -14.34 -47.92
CA VAL A 579 -32.30 -14.57 -47.45
C VAL A 579 -31.27 -13.90 -48.37
N ALA A 580 -30.32 -13.17 -47.79
CA ALA A 580 -29.18 -12.53 -48.45
C ALA A 580 -27.88 -12.82 -47.69
N GLU A 581 -26.70 -12.52 -48.25
CA GLU A 581 -25.39 -12.86 -47.64
C GLU A 581 -25.26 -12.48 -46.15
N ARG A 582 -25.80 -11.34 -45.72
CA ARG A 582 -25.83 -10.89 -44.30
C ARG A 582 -26.55 -11.84 -43.33
N ASP A 583 -27.41 -12.73 -43.84
CA ASP A 583 -28.22 -13.64 -43.04
C ASP A 583 -27.49 -14.97 -42.74
N GLN A 584 -26.40 -15.27 -43.46
CA GLN A 584 -25.50 -16.39 -43.16
C GLN A 584 -24.84 -16.19 -41.78
N GLY A 585 -24.66 -17.29 -41.05
CA GLY A 585 -24.17 -17.27 -39.66
C GLY A 585 -24.77 -18.39 -38.79
N ALA A 586 -24.41 -18.38 -37.50
CA ALA A 586 -24.89 -19.32 -36.50
C ALA A 586 -26.13 -18.78 -35.76
N TYR A 587 -27.21 -19.55 -35.71
CA TYR A 587 -28.44 -19.20 -34.98
C TYR A 587 -28.64 -20.11 -33.77
N THR A 588 -29.03 -19.55 -32.63
CA THR A 588 -29.22 -20.30 -31.37
C THR A 588 -30.58 -20.03 -30.76
N CYS A 589 -31.33 -21.08 -30.45
CA CYS A 589 -32.52 -21.04 -29.60
C CYS A 589 -32.10 -21.23 -28.13
N VAL A 590 -32.68 -20.44 -27.23
CA VAL A 590 -32.45 -20.52 -25.77
C VAL A 590 -33.80 -20.56 -25.05
N ALA A 591 -33.99 -21.52 -24.17
CA ALA A 591 -35.19 -21.76 -23.36
C ALA A 591 -34.87 -21.61 -21.87
N ARG A 592 -35.76 -21.02 -21.07
CA ARG A 592 -35.46 -20.66 -19.67
C ARG A 592 -36.70 -20.59 -18.77
N THR A 593 -36.54 -21.01 -17.52
CA THR A 593 -37.52 -20.81 -16.43
C THR A 593 -36.97 -19.94 -15.29
N GLU A 594 -37.70 -19.89 -14.18
CA GLU A 594 -37.26 -19.31 -12.91
C GLU A 594 -36.24 -20.17 -12.14
N LEU A 595 -36.02 -21.45 -12.54
CA LEU A 595 -35.10 -22.38 -11.89
C LEU A 595 -33.99 -22.94 -12.80
N ASP A 596 -34.17 -23.00 -14.13
CA ASP A 596 -33.25 -23.62 -15.08
C ASP A 596 -33.28 -23.02 -16.50
N GLN A 597 -32.41 -23.51 -17.40
CA GLN A 597 -32.35 -23.11 -18.83
C GLN A 597 -31.68 -24.19 -19.71
N ASP A 598 -31.94 -24.16 -21.02
CA ASP A 598 -31.43 -25.07 -22.06
C ASP A 598 -31.24 -24.34 -23.42
N PHE A 599 -30.43 -24.85 -24.35
CA PHE A 599 -30.11 -24.18 -25.63
C PHE A 599 -29.71 -25.13 -26.78
N ALA A 600 -29.91 -24.69 -28.03
CA ALA A 600 -29.54 -25.43 -29.25
C ALA A 600 -29.14 -24.48 -30.40
N LYS A 601 -28.09 -24.82 -31.16
CA LYS A 601 -27.45 -23.98 -32.20
C LYS A 601 -27.37 -24.70 -33.56
N ALA A 602 -27.49 -23.94 -34.67
CA ALA A 602 -27.33 -24.41 -36.06
C ALA A 602 -26.77 -23.29 -36.98
N TYR A 603 -26.34 -23.62 -38.20
CA TYR A 603 -25.74 -22.72 -39.18
C TYR A 603 -26.56 -22.55 -40.46
N LEU A 604 -26.52 -21.36 -41.06
CA LEU A 604 -27.12 -21.03 -42.36
C LEU A 604 -26.03 -20.59 -43.35
N THR A 605 -25.95 -21.24 -44.52
CA THR A 605 -24.91 -21.05 -45.55
C THR A 605 -25.49 -20.75 -46.94
N ILE A 606 -24.79 -19.98 -47.78
CA ILE A 606 -25.22 -19.53 -49.13
C ILE A 606 -24.13 -19.90 -50.18
N GLN A 607 -24.51 -20.14 -51.45
CA GLN A 607 -23.67 -20.81 -52.48
C GLN A 607 -23.59 -20.06 -53.84
N GLU A 608 -22.40 -20.08 -54.48
CA GLU A 608 -22.08 -19.59 -55.84
C GLU A 608 -21.27 -20.64 -56.67
N SER A 609 -20.79 -20.35 -57.90
CA SER A 609 -20.43 -21.40 -58.91
C SER A 609 -19.28 -21.13 -59.92
N SER A 610 -18.28 -22.03 -60.05
CA SER A 610 -17.48 -22.42 -61.27
C SER A 610 -16.25 -23.35 -60.95
N THR A 611 -15.31 -23.61 -61.89
CA THR A 611 -14.23 -24.68 -61.87
C THR A 611 -12.84 -24.16 -62.36
N SER A 612 -11.67 -24.86 -62.52
CA SER A 612 -11.28 -26.27 -62.81
C SER A 612 -9.78 -26.60 -62.45
N PRO A 613 -9.24 -27.86 -62.58
CA PRO A 613 -7.91 -28.28 -62.02
C PRO A 613 -6.82 -28.85 -62.99
N THR A 614 -5.55 -29.11 -62.52
CA THR A 614 -4.71 -30.39 -62.64
C THR A 614 -3.13 -30.29 -62.86
N SER A 615 -2.33 -31.00 -62.00
CA SER A 615 -0.98 -31.72 -62.09
C SER A 615 0.49 -31.12 -62.21
N PRO A 616 1.55 -31.84 -61.68
CA PRO A 616 3.03 -31.53 -61.70
C PRO A 616 4.02 -32.71 -62.12
N LEU A 617 5.36 -32.65 -61.85
CA LEU A 617 6.39 -33.75 -62.01
C LEU A 617 7.73 -33.63 -61.15
N THR A 618 8.80 -34.44 -61.38
CA THR A 618 9.87 -34.91 -60.39
C THR A 618 11.38 -35.02 -60.84
N SER A 619 12.40 -34.98 -59.94
CA SER A 619 13.81 -35.55 -60.09
C SER A 619 14.68 -35.50 -58.78
N GLU A 620 15.76 -36.31 -58.65
CA GLU A 620 16.60 -36.57 -57.43
C GLU A 620 18.01 -35.89 -57.36
N GLN A 621 18.60 -35.78 -56.15
CA GLN A 621 19.97 -35.28 -55.83
C GLN A 621 20.48 -35.83 -54.47
N ARG A 622 21.79 -35.74 -54.13
CA ARG A 622 22.23 -35.84 -52.71
C ARG A 622 21.67 -34.66 -51.90
N ASP A 623 21.07 -34.95 -50.76
CA ASP A 623 20.33 -33.97 -49.96
C ASP A 623 20.39 -34.30 -48.44
N LYS A 624 19.66 -33.53 -47.64
CA LYS A 624 19.30 -33.85 -46.25
C LYS A 624 18.53 -35.18 -46.20
N PRO A 625 18.45 -35.85 -45.02
CA PRO A 625 17.75 -37.13 -44.93
C PRO A 625 16.26 -36.95 -45.22
N ASP A 626 15.60 -38.04 -45.57
CA ASP A 626 14.15 -38.08 -45.66
C ASP A 626 13.49 -37.94 -44.27
N PRO A 627 12.24 -37.45 -44.20
CA PRO A 627 11.50 -37.36 -42.96
C PRO A 627 11.36 -38.75 -42.30
N PRO A 628 11.65 -38.90 -41.00
CA PRO A 628 11.31 -40.11 -40.24
C PRO A 628 9.83 -40.46 -40.36
N MET A 629 9.50 -41.74 -40.25
CA MET A 629 8.14 -42.27 -40.40
C MET A 629 7.73 -43.11 -39.18
N ASP A 630 6.52 -43.67 -39.21
CA ASP A 630 6.00 -44.63 -38.23
C ASP A 630 6.14 -44.17 -36.76
N LEU A 631 5.70 -42.94 -36.47
CA LEU A 631 5.75 -42.36 -35.13
C LEU A 631 4.72 -43.02 -34.19
N GLU A 632 5.20 -43.96 -33.37
CA GLU A 632 4.41 -44.65 -32.36
C GLU A 632 4.60 -44.06 -30.95
N LEU A 633 3.55 -44.11 -30.12
CA LEU A 633 3.55 -43.63 -28.74
C LEU A 633 3.31 -44.80 -27.77
N THR A 634 4.30 -45.06 -26.92
CA THR A 634 4.36 -46.15 -25.94
C THR A 634 4.67 -45.60 -24.54
N ASP A 635 4.69 -46.43 -23.50
CA ASP A 635 4.94 -46.04 -22.09
C ASP A 635 4.12 -44.80 -21.62
N LEU A 636 2.82 -44.76 -21.97
CA LEU A 636 1.94 -43.61 -21.71
C LEU A 636 1.77 -43.35 -20.20
N ALA A 637 2.11 -42.14 -19.73
CA ALA A 637 1.98 -41.74 -18.32
C ALA A 637 1.61 -40.26 -18.14
N GLU A 638 1.34 -39.86 -16.88
CA GLU A 638 0.99 -38.48 -16.49
C GLU A 638 2.00 -37.41 -16.96
N ARG A 639 3.30 -37.73 -16.86
CA ARG A 639 4.40 -36.78 -17.15
C ARG A 639 5.43 -37.33 -18.14
N SER A 640 5.11 -38.42 -18.84
CA SER A 640 6.00 -38.98 -19.84
C SER A 640 5.27 -39.80 -20.91
N VAL A 641 5.91 -39.88 -22.07
CA VAL A 641 5.56 -40.81 -23.14
C VAL A 641 6.86 -41.29 -23.79
N ARG A 642 6.93 -42.53 -24.26
CA ARG A 642 7.98 -42.97 -25.18
C ARG A 642 7.52 -42.73 -26.61
N LEU A 643 8.30 -41.96 -27.35
CA LEU A 643 8.17 -41.84 -28.80
C LEU A 643 9.15 -42.82 -29.46
N THR A 644 8.67 -43.56 -30.45
CA THR A 644 9.44 -44.46 -31.33
C THR A 644 9.20 -44.07 -32.78
N TRP A 645 10.18 -44.26 -33.66
CA TRP A 645 10.07 -43.95 -35.10
C TRP A 645 10.93 -44.87 -35.97
N THR A 646 10.61 -44.93 -37.26
CA THR A 646 11.51 -45.44 -38.30
C THR A 646 12.32 -44.27 -38.89
N PRO A 647 13.66 -44.38 -39.02
CA PRO A 647 14.45 -43.43 -39.79
C PRO A 647 14.02 -43.44 -41.28
N GLY A 648 14.01 -42.27 -41.92
CA GLY A 648 13.91 -42.17 -43.38
C GLY A 648 15.23 -42.57 -44.06
N ASP A 649 15.26 -42.49 -45.39
CA ASP A 649 16.51 -42.63 -46.17
C ASP A 649 17.52 -41.54 -45.74
N ASP A 650 18.82 -41.85 -45.81
CA ASP A 650 19.89 -40.87 -45.51
C ASP A 650 20.26 -39.99 -46.71
N ASN A 651 19.67 -40.25 -47.89
CA ASN A 651 19.89 -39.55 -49.15
C ASN A 651 21.38 -39.46 -49.54
N ASN A 652 22.13 -40.53 -49.22
CA ASN A 652 23.57 -40.69 -49.38
C ASN A 652 24.42 -39.77 -48.48
N SER A 653 23.95 -39.50 -47.26
CA SER A 653 24.68 -38.78 -46.20
C SER A 653 24.17 -39.19 -44.80
N PRO A 654 24.95 -39.96 -44.00
CA PRO A 654 24.46 -40.65 -42.80
C PRO A 654 23.81 -39.77 -41.73
N ILE A 655 22.73 -40.28 -41.13
CA ILE A 655 22.02 -39.62 -40.03
C ILE A 655 22.88 -39.62 -38.76
N THR A 656 23.28 -38.43 -38.30
CA THR A 656 24.09 -38.19 -37.10
C THR A 656 23.25 -37.97 -35.85
N GLY A 657 21.99 -37.53 -35.99
CA GLY A 657 21.09 -37.25 -34.88
C GLY A 657 19.62 -37.14 -35.29
N PHE A 658 18.74 -37.07 -34.29
CA PHE A 658 17.34 -36.71 -34.45
C PHE A 658 16.97 -35.54 -33.53
N ILE A 659 16.13 -34.63 -34.01
CA ILE A 659 15.46 -33.60 -33.19
C ILE A 659 14.00 -34.00 -33.04
N ILE A 660 13.55 -34.12 -31.79
CA ILE A 660 12.14 -34.35 -31.47
C ILE A 660 11.50 -33.00 -31.21
N GLN A 661 10.52 -32.64 -32.05
CA GLN A 661 9.69 -31.46 -31.89
C GLN A 661 8.31 -31.83 -31.34
N PHE A 662 7.68 -30.88 -30.66
CA PHE A 662 6.31 -30.97 -30.18
C PHE A 662 5.50 -29.73 -30.56
N GLU A 663 4.21 -29.95 -30.82
CA GLU A 663 3.17 -28.94 -30.80
C GLU A 663 2.31 -29.22 -29.56
N GLU A 664 2.07 -28.20 -28.72
CA GLU A 664 1.08 -28.28 -27.64
C GLU A 664 -0.01 -27.21 -27.82
N ASN A 665 -1.24 -27.57 -27.45
CA ASN A 665 -2.45 -26.74 -27.58
C ASN A 665 -2.48 -25.43 -26.75
N ARG A 666 -1.33 -25.00 -26.23
CA ARG A 666 -1.11 -23.76 -25.47
C ARG A 666 -0.47 -22.65 -26.33
N TYR A 667 0.06 -22.98 -27.50
CA TYR A 667 0.61 -22.02 -28.48
C TYR A 667 -0.32 -21.86 -29.70
N GLN A 668 0.06 -21.02 -30.66
CA GLN A 668 -0.69 -20.87 -31.91
C GLN A 668 -0.60 -22.18 -32.73
N PRO A 669 -1.72 -22.75 -33.20
CA PRO A 669 -1.69 -23.99 -33.99
C PRO A 669 -0.77 -23.87 -35.21
N GLY A 670 0.05 -24.90 -35.44
CA GLY A 670 1.16 -24.90 -36.39
C GLY A 670 2.51 -24.43 -35.83
N THR A 671 2.59 -24.03 -34.55
CA THR A 671 3.87 -23.68 -33.89
C THR A 671 4.52 -24.92 -33.27
N TRP A 672 5.74 -25.23 -33.68
CA TRP A 672 6.49 -26.40 -33.22
C TRP A 672 7.74 -26.00 -32.44
N HIS A 673 7.97 -26.67 -31.31
CA HIS A 673 9.05 -26.39 -30.38
C HIS A 673 9.98 -27.61 -30.24
N ASN A 674 11.29 -27.41 -30.07
CA ASN A 674 12.22 -28.52 -29.83
C ASN A 674 12.07 -29.04 -28.39
N LEU A 675 11.89 -30.35 -28.22
CA LEU A 675 11.76 -31.01 -26.91
C LEU A 675 13.05 -31.70 -26.47
N ALA A 676 13.69 -32.43 -27.39
CA ALA A 676 14.89 -33.22 -27.15
C ALA A 676 15.67 -33.42 -28.45
N SER A 677 16.93 -33.85 -28.32
CA SER A 677 17.69 -34.44 -29.42
C SER A 677 18.34 -35.73 -28.95
N VAL A 678 18.42 -36.73 -29.83
CA VAL A 678 19.07 -38.02 -29.58
C VAL A 678 20.07 -38.36 -30.69
N PRO A 679 21.09 -39.20 -30.43
CA PRO A 679 22.04 -39.63 -31.45
C PRO A 679 21.38 -40.42 -32.60
N GLY A 680 21.99 -40.41 -33.79
CA GLY A 680 21.45 -41.03 -35.01
C GLY A 680 21.29 -42.57 -34.93
N ASN A 681 21.95 -43.23 -33.99
CA ASN A 681 21.76 -44.65 -33.70
C ASN A 681 20.65 -44.94 -32.67
N VAL A 682 19.83 -43.95 -32.31
CA VAL A 682 18.73 -44.07 -31.35
C VAL A 682 17.41 -43.64 -32.01
N ASN A 683 16.48 -44.58 -32.16
CA ASN A 683 15.15 -44.36 -32.74
C ASN A 683 14.00 -44.38 -31.71
N SER A 684 14.31 -44.15 -30.43
CA SER A 684 13.31 -44.01 -29.37
C SER A 684 13.75 -43.02 -28.28
N ALA A 685 12.80 -42.32 -27.67
CA ALA A 685 13.06 -41.41 -26.57
C ALA A 685 11.92 -41.41 -25.54
N LEU A 686 12.27 -41.46 -24.25
CA LEU A 686 11.32 -41.20 -23.16
C LEU A 686 11.25 -39.68 -22.91
N LEU A 687 10.16 -39.08 -23.35
CA LEU A 687 9.90 -37.65 -23.27
C LEU A 687 9.30 -37.30 -21.89
N ARG A 688 9.60 -36.10 -21.38
CA ARG A 688 8.98 -35.56 -20.15
C ARG A 688 8.02 -34.42 -20.51
N LEU A 689 6.81 -34.47 -19.98
CA LEU A 689 5.65 -33.70 -20.45
C LEU A 689 4.88 -33.04 -19.29
N SER A 690 4.06 -32.03 -19.61
CA SER A 690 3.06 -31.49 -18.66
C SER A 690 1.84 -32.43 -18.55
N PRO A 691 1.22 -32.60 -17.37
CA PRO A 691 -0.06 -33.29 -17.23
C PRO A 691 -1.22 -32.56 -17.94
N TYR A 692 -2.16 -33.34 -18.48
CA TYR A 692 -3.37 -32.88 -19.18
C TYR A 692 -3.12 -31.87 -20.32
N VAL A 693 -2.19 -32.20 -21.21
CA VAL A 693 -1.88 -31.41 -22.41
C VAL A 693 -1.97 -32.29 -23.65
N ASN A 694 -2.57 -31.75 -24.70
CA ASN A 694 -2.62 -32.39 -26.00
C ASN A 694 -1.30 -32.10 -26.72
N TYR A 695 -0.46 -33.12 -26.83
CA TYR A 695 0.76 -33.10 -27.61
C TYR A 695 0.54 -33.75 -28.97
N GLN A 696 1.17 -33.19 -30.00
CA GLN A 696 1.62 -33.94 -31.17
C GLN A 696 3.14 -33.85 -31.24
N PHE A 697 3.78 -34.92 -31.69
CA PHE A 697 5.22 -34.98 -31.88
C PHE A 697 5.56 -35.10 -33.37
N ARG A 698 6.72 -34.60 -33.76
CA ARG A 698 7.32 -34.87 -35.07
C ARG A 698 8.83 -34.95 -34.90
N VAL A 699 9.48 -35.79 -35.70
CA VAL A 699 10.93 -35.99 -35.65
C VAL A 699 11.56 -35.43 -36.92
N LEU A 700 12.71 -34.77 -36.78
CA LEU A 700 13.59 -34.41 -37.88
C LEU A 700 14.85 -35.26 -37.76
N ALA A 701 15.29 -35.91 -38.83
CA ALA A 701 16.62 -36.47 -38.92
C ALA A 701 17.66 -35.35 -39.20
N LEU A 702 18.90 -35.55 -38.78
CA LEU A 702 20.03 -34.66 -39.03
C LEU A 702 21.14 -35.46 -39.72
N ASN A 703 21.72 -34.92 -40.79
CA ASN A 703 23.03 -35.32 -41.30
C ASN A 703 23.94 -34.09 -41.47
N ASP A 704 25.15 -34.28 -42.01
CA ASP A 704 26.12 -33.20 -42.22
C ASP A 704 25.66 -32.13 -43.24
N LEU A 705 24.60 -32.41 -44.02
CA LEU A 705 23.97 -31.47 -44.97
C LEU A 705 22.77 -30.72 -44.36
N GLY A 706 22.31 -31.13 -43.17
CA GLY A 706 21.31 -30.41 -42.36
C GLY A 706 20.17 -31.30 -41.87
N SER A 707 19.04 -30.66 -41.52
CA SER A 707 17.83 -31.35 -41.08
C SER A 707 16.94 -31.79 -42.23
N SER A 708 16.35 -32.98 -42.10
CA SER A 708 15.24 -33.45 -42.94
C SER A 708 14.06 -32.49 -42.93
N MET A 709 13.11 -32.69 -43.83
CA MET A 709 11.74 -32.25 -43.57
C MET A 709 11.21 -32.94 -42.29
N PRO A 710 10.32 -32.32 -41.51
CA PRO A 710 9.73 -32.97 -40.35
C PRO A 710 8.88 -34.17 -40.76
N SER A 711 8.88 -35.21 -39.92
CA SER A 711 7.96 -36.34 -40.04
C SER A 711 6.49 -35.90 -40.15
N PRO A 712 5.61 -36.76 -40.68
CA PRO A 712 4.20 -36.72 -40.32
C PRO A 712 4.05 -36.60 -38.80
N SER A 713 3.09 -35.79 -38.35
CA SER A 713 2.83 -35.64 -36.91
C SER A 713 2.28 -36.94 -36.34
N SER A 714 2.72 -37.28 -35.12
CA SER A 714 2.12 -38.37 -34.35
C SER A 714 0.61 -38.16 -34.17
N GLU A 715 -0.09 -39.23 -33.79
CA GLU A 715 -1.42 -39.11 -33.21
C GLU A 715 -1.44 -38.11 -32.04
N ARG A 716 -2.61 -37.52 -31.80
CA ARG A 716 -2.85 -36.56 -30.71
C ARG A 716 -2.91 -37.30 -29.38
N TYR A 717 -1.83 -37.25 -28.61
CA TYR A 717 -1.80 -37.81 -27.27
C TYR A 717 -2.07 -36.73 -26.22
N GLN A 718 -3.13 -36.94 -25.43
CA GLN A 718 -3.36 -36.17 -24.21
C GLN A 718 -2.68 -36.90 -23.05
N THR A 719 -1.73 -36.24 -22.37
CA THR A 719 -1.16 -36.76 -21.13
C THR A 719 -2.23 -36.94 -20.06
N ASN A 720 -2.11 -37.98 -19.24
CA ASN A 720 -3.00 -38.13 -18.07
C ASN A 720 -2.88 -36.88 -17.19
N GLY A 721 -4.00 -36.43 -16.62
CA GLY A 721 -3.99 -35.29 -15.70
C GLY A 721 -3.58 -35.67 -14.28
N SER A 722 -3.34 -34.65 -13.47
CA SER A 722 -2.90 -34.75 -12.08
C SER A 722 -3.54 -33.65 -11.23
N PRO A 723 -3.57 -33.75 -9.90
CA PRO A 723 -4.03 -32.67 -9.03
C PRO A 723 -3.26 -31.35 -9.32
N PRO A 724 -3.88 -30.16 -9.21
CA PRO A 724 -3.17 -28.89 -9.40
C PRO A 724 -2.08 -28.75 -8.31
N GLU A 725 -0.84 -28.39 -8.66
CA GLU A 725 0.24 -28.32 -7.65
C GLU A 725 0.16 -27.08 -6.74
N VAL A 726 -0.56 -26.05 -7.18
CA VAL A 726 -0.60 -24.73 -6.54
C VAL A 726 -2.03 -24.28 -6.26
N ASN A 727 -2.16 -23.34 -5.32
CA ASN A 727 -3.42 -22.65 -5.02
C ASN A 727 -3.42 -21.25 -5.66
N PRO A 728 -4.61 -20.67 -5.92
CA PRO A 728 -4.71 -19.32 -6.50
C PRO A 728 -4.17 -18.22 -5.57
N GLY A 729 -3.61 -17.18 -6.18
CA GLY A 729 -3.10 -15.98 -5.51
C GLY A 729 -4.15 -14.89 -5.29
N ASP A 730 -3.73 -13.76 -4.71
CA ASP A 730 -4.55 -12.54 -4.52
C ASP A 730 -5.92 -12.74 -3.83
N ILE A 731 -6.03 -13.75 -2.96
CA ILE A 731 -7.26 -14.01 -2.20
C ILE A 731 -7.60 -12.77 -1.36
N ARG A 732 -8.77 -12.17 -1.61
CA ARG A 732 -9.30 -11.00 -0.90
C ARG A 732 -10.77 -11.26 -0.56
N GLY A 733 -11.21 -10.85 0.63
CA GLY A 733 -12.62 -10.84 1.01
C GLY A 733 -13.06 -9.44 1.42
N ALA A 734 -13.93 -8.82 0.63
CA ALA A 734 -14.43 -7.46 0.87
C ALA A 734 -15.91 -7.36 0.50
N GLY A 735 -16.75 -6.86 1.40
CA GLY A 735 -18.17 -6.69 1.12
C GLY A 735 -18.49 -5.47 0.26
N THR A 736 -19.06 -5.73 -0.91
CA THR A 736 -19.58 -4.70 -1.80
C THR A 736 -20.86 -4.07 -1.25
N ARG A 737 -21.66 -4.83 -0.50
CA ARG A 737 -22.90 -4.43 0.18
C ARG A 737 -22.87 -4.84 1.65
N LYS A 738 -23.70 -4.22 2.49
CA LYS A 738 -23.68 -4.40 3.97
C LYS A 738 -24.00 -5.81 4.47
N ASP A 739 -24.59 -6.59 3.58
CA ASP A 739 -25.16 -7.91 3.74
C ASP A 739 -24.38 -8.96 2.91
N ASN A 740 -23.20 -8.61 2.39
CA ASN A 740 -22.35 -9.56 1.68
C ASN A 740 -20.85 -9.41 1.97
N MET A 741 -20.10 -10.44 1.58
CA MET A 741 -18.65 -10.42 1.37
C MET A 741 -18.36 -11.01 0.00
N GLU A 742 -17.79 -10.23 -0.93
CA GLU A 742 -17.26 -10.79 -2.17
C GLU A 742 -15.84 -11.29 -1.92
N ILE A 743 -15.63 -12.58 -2.15
CA ILE A 743 -14.34 -13.26 -2.13
C ILE A 743 -13.85 -13.32 -3.58
N THR A 744 -12.65 -12.79 -3.85
CA THR A 744 -12.01 -12.78 -5.18
C THR A 744 -10.59 -13.33 -5.10
N TRP A 745 -10.12 -13.94 -6.19
CA TRP A 745 -8.73 -14.42 -6.32
C TRP A 745 -8.26 -14.36 -7.78
N THR A 746 -6.95 -14.45 -7.97
CA THR A 746 -6.35 -14.67 -9.29
C THR A 746 -6.51 -16.13 -9.66
N ALA A 747 -7.30 -16.43 -10.70
CA ALA A 747 -7.50 -17.79 -11.17
C ALA A 747 -6.19 -18.38 -11.74
N LEU A 748 -5.98 -19.66 -11.47
CA LEU A 748 -4.98 -20.47 -12.17
C LEU A 748 -5.34 -20.56 -13.65
N ASN A 749 -4.33 -20.52 -14.51
CA ASN A 749 -4.50 -20.67 -15.95
C ASN A 749 -4.64 -22.16 -16.35
N SER A 750 -4.89 -22.42 -17.64
CA SER A 750 -4.95 -23.79 -18.18
C SER A 750 -3.61 -24.55 -18.09
N THR A 751 -2.47 -23.88 -17.88
CA THR A 751 -1.17 -24.54 -17.76
C THR A 751 -0.84 -24.99 -16.33
N GLN A 752 -1.48 -24.38 -15.33
CA GLN A 752 -1.45 -24.73 -13.91
C GLN A 752 -2.61 -25.66 -13.49
N ALA A 753 -3.63 -25.79 -14.34
CA ALA A 753 -4.83 -26.59 -14.08
C ALA A 753 -4.56 -28.09 -13.94
N TYR A 754 -3.60 -28.61 -14.70
CA TYR A 754 -3.19 -30.03 -14.80
C TYR A 754 -4.30 -31.07 -14.99
N GLY A 755 -5.52 -30.65 -15.31
CA GLY A 755 -6.70 -31.50 -15.48
C GLY A 755 -7.92 -30.69 -15.94
N PRO A 756 -9.00 -31.36 -16.39
CA PRO A 756 -10.26 -30.73 -16.74
C PRO A 756 -11.05 -30.35 -15.48
N ASN A 757 -12.13 -29.61 -15.68
CA ASN A 757 -13.07 -29.21 -14.62
C ASN A 757 -12.41 -28.54 -13.40
N LEU A 758 -11.32 -27.78 -13.65
CA LEU A 758 -10.69 -26.90 -12.67
C LEU A 758 -11.74 -26.01 -12.01
N ARG A 759 -11.74 -26.06 -10.68
CA ARG A 759 -12.70 -25.39 -9.81
C ARG A 759 -12.04 -25.06 -8.47
N TYR A 760 -12.62 -24.12 -7.74
CA TYR A 760 -12.05 -23.59 -6.52
C TYR A 760 -12.95 -23.90 -5.34
N ILE A 761 -12.41 -24.64 -4.37
CA ILE A 761 -13.02 -24.81 -3.05
C ILE A 761 -12.72 -23.54 -2.25
N VAL A 762 -13.62 -22.57 -2.35
CA VAL A 762 -13.61 -21.39 -1.50
C VAL A 762 -14.14 -21.81 -0.14
N LYS A 763 -13.29 -21.79 0.87
CA LYS A 763 -13.69 -22.02 2.27
C LYS A 763 -13.70 -20.66 2.97
N TRP A 764 -14.75 -20.34 3.71
CA TRP A 764 -14.83 -19.16 4.58
C TRP A 764 -15.50 -19.50 5.91
N ARG A 765 -15.31 -18.65 6.91
CA ARG A 765 -16.03 -18.72 8.20
C ARG A 765 -15.93 -17.41 8.95
N GLN A 766 -16.88 -17.08 9.83
CA GLN A 766 -16.70 -15.92 10.70
C GLN A 766 -15.48 -16.14 11.60
N ARG A 767 -14.68 -15.08 11.78
CA ARG A 767 -13.45 -15.15 12.56
C ARG A 767 -13.79 -15.13 14.05
N HIS A 768 -13.09 -15.95 14.83
CA HIS A 768 -13.26 -16.10 16.29
C HIS A 768 -14.62 -16.65 16.78
N THR A 769 -15.57 -16.99 15.91
CA THR A 769 -16.83 -17.65 16.31
C THR A 769 -16.67 -19.15 16.59
N GLY A 770 -15.50 -19.71 16.28
CA GLY A 770 -15.29 -21.17 16.28
C GLY A 770 -15.99 -21.89 15.15
N GLU A 771 -16.63 -21.16 14.22
CA GLU A 771 -17.34 -21.73 13.08
C GLU A 771 -16.47 -22.70 12.27
N PRO A 772 -17.09 -23.69 11.63
CA PRO A 772 -16.42 -24.52 10.68
C PRO A 772 -16.18 -23.77 9.38
N TRP A 773 -15.34 -24.35 8.54
CA TRP A 773 -15.10 -23.89 7.18
C TRP A 773 -16.32 -24.16 6.28
N SER A 774 -17.31 -23.25 6.32
CA SER A 774 -18.32 -23.12 5.27
C SER A 774 -17.59 -23.09 3.92
N ASN A 775 -18.04 -23.86 2.94
CA ASN A 775 -17.31 -23.95 1.69
C ASN A 775 -18.23 -24.14 0.49
N VAL A 776 -17.79 -23.60 -0.65
CA VAL A 776 -18.41 -23.79 -1.95
C VAL A 776 -17.33 -24.16 -2.95
N THR A 777 -17.67 -25.05 -3.88
CA THR A 777 -16.85 -25.30 -5.06
C THR A 777 -17.41 -24.49 -6.22
N VAL A 778 -16.61 -23.61 -6.81
CA VAL A 778 -17.03 -22.74 -7.94
C VAL A 778 -16.02 -22.74 -9.08
N TRP A 779 -16.53 -22.57 -10.30
CA TRP A 779 -15.75 -22.48 -11.55
C TRP A 779 -15.35 -21.03 -11.90
N THR A 780 -15.89 -20.04 -11.18
CA THR A 780 -15.54 -18.61 -11.30
C THR A 780 -14.31 -18.27 -10.47
N ASN A 781 -13.64 -17.13 -10.76
CA ASN A 781 -12.53 -16.59 -9.93
C ASN A 781 -13.02 -15.75 -8.73
N LYS A 782 -14.31 -15.86 -8.39
CA LYS A 782 -14.96 -15.14 -7.30
C LYS A 782 -16.16 -15.90 -6.76
N HIS A 783 -16.50 -15.64 -5.50
CA HIS A 783 -17.73 -16.09 -4.84
C HIS A 783 -18.26 -14.97 -3.93
N VAL A 784 -19.57 -14.69 -3.97
CA VAL A 784 -20.19 -13.75 -3.02
C VAL A 784 -20.89 -14.54 -1.93
N VAL A 785 -20.39 -14.40 -0.71
CA VAL A 785 -21.09 -14.83 0.50
C VAL A 785 -22.17 -13.80 0.79
N TRP A 786 -23.44 -14.21 0.76
CA TRP A 786 -24.59 -13.35 1.06
C TRP A 786 -25.09 -13.57 2.49
N ASN A 787 -25.93 -12.66 2.97
CA ASN A 787 -26.49 -12.64 4.34
C ASN A 787 -25.42 -12.57 5.45
N THR A 788 -24.21 -12.11 5.14
CA THR A 788 -23.16 -11.87 6.13
C THR A 788 -23.56 -10.71 7.06
N PRO A 789 -23.32 -10.78 8.38
CA PRO A 789 -23.56 -9.62 9.26
C PRO A 789 -22.66 -8.44 8.87
N VAL A 790 -23.08 -7.21 9.19
CA VAL A 790 -22.40 -5.98 8.77
C VAL A 790 -20.98 -5.91 9.35
N TYR A 791 -19.99 -5.57 8.51
CA TYR A 791 -18.57 -5.38 8.86
C TYR A 791 -18.00 -6.41 9.85
N THR A 792 -18.19 -7.68 9.53
CA THR A 792 -17.78 -8.83 10.33
C THR A 792 -16.56 -9.48 9.70
N PRO A 793 -15.51 -9.81 10.48
CA PRO A 793 -14.31 -10.47 9.95
C PRO A 793 -14.59 -11.93 9.61
N TYR A 794 -14.05 -12.38 8.48
CA TYR A 794 -14.07 -13.78 8.05
C TYR A 794 -12.66 -14.31 7.85
N GLU A 795 -12.41 -15.56 8.24
CA GLU A 795 -11.27 -16.33 7.72
C GLU A 795 -11.64 -16.91 6.35
N ILE A 796 -10.68 -16.91 5.41
CA ILE A 796 -10.87 -17.33 4.02
C ILE A 796 -9.69 -18.22 3.58
N ARG A 797 -10.01 -19.26 2.81
CA ARG A 797 -9.08 -20.13 2.08
C ARG A 797 -9.64 -20.34 0.67
N VAL A 798 -8.78 -20.48 -0.33
CA VAL A 798 -9.19 -20.92 -1.67
C VAL A 798 -8.26 -22.03 -2.11
N GLN A 799 -8.81 -23.21 -2.34
CA GLN A 799 -8.07 -24.40 -2.75
C GLN A 799 -8.42 -24.77 -4.19
N ALA A 800 -7.43 -25.06 -5.03
CA ALA A 800 -7.69 -25.57 -6.37
C ALA A 800 -8.06 -27.06 -6.33
N GLU A 801 -9.04 -27.46 -7.15
CA GLU A 801 -9.46 -28.85 -7.35
C GLU A 801 -9.74 -29.07 -8.84
N ASN A 802 -9.40 -30.26 -9.35
CA ASN A 802 -9.77 -30.73 -10.69
C ASN A 802 -10.28 -32.18 -10.59
N GLU A 803 -10.47 -32.89 -11.70
CA GLU A 803 -10.97 -34.28 -11.65
C GLU A 803 -10.01 -35.29 -11.00
N PHE A 804 -8.70 -34.99 -10.99
CA PHE A 804 -7.66 -35.88 -10.46
C PHE A 804 -7.37 -35.63 -8.98
N GLY A 805 -7.68 -34.44 -8.46
CA GLY A 805 -7.62 -34.17 -7.02
C GLY A 805 -7.50 -32.69 -6.65
N ARG A 806 -6.98 -32.46 -5.45
CA ARG A 806 -6.81 -31.14 -4.84
C ARG A 806 -5.35 -30.71 -4.78
N ALA A 807 -5.14 -29.41 -4.90
CA ALA A 807 -3.92 -28.76 -4.48
C ALA A 807 -3.68 -28.90 -2.96
N PRO A 808 -2.43 -28.70 -2.49
CA PRO A 808 -2.09 -28.69 -1.06
C PRO A 808 -3.01 -27.79 -0.22
N GLU A 809 -3.10 -27.99 1.10
CA GLU A 809 -3.97 -27.13 1.92
C GLU A 809 -3.54 -25.65 1.87
N PRO A 810 -4.44 -24.71 1.54
CA PRO A 810 -4.10 -23.30 1.36
C PRO A 810 -3.92 -22.56 2.69
N GLY A 811 -3.11 -21.49 2.63
CA GLY A 811 -3.00 -20.49 3.69
C GLY A 811 -4.33 -19.76 3.96
N THR A 812 -4.45 -19.20 5.16
CA THR A 812 -5.66 -18.49 5.61
C THR A 812 -5.47 -16.96 5.51
N VAL A 813 -6.42 -16.29 4.85
CA VAL A 813 -6.52 -14.83 4.72
C VAL A 813 -7.69 -14.31 5.55
N ILE A 814 -7.63 -13.07 6.03
CA ILE A 814 -8.77 -12.41 6.69
C ILE A 814 -9.46 -11.45 5.72
N GLY A 815 -10.76 -11.62 5.52
CA GLY A 815 -11.64 -10.69 4.84
C GLY A 815 -12.64 -10.02 5.79
N TYR A 816 -13.42 -9.08 5.27
CA TYR A 816 -14.54 -8.44 5.99
C TYR A 816 -15.77 -8.36 5.09
N SER A 817 -16.93 -8.67 5.65
CA SER A 817 -18.22 -8.31 5.03
C SER A 817 -18.43 -6.79 5.03
N GLY A 818 -19.42 -6.33 4.28
CA GLY A 818 -19.53 -4.92 3.93
C GLY A 818 -20.12 -4.06 5.04
N GLU A 819 -19.87 -2.77 4.94
CA GLU A 819 -20.32 -1.78 5.91
C GLU A 819 -21.76 -1.28 5.61
N ASP A 820 -22.48 -0.80 6.62
CA ASP A 820 -23.73 -0.01 6.52
C ASP A 820 -23.42 1.42 7.03
N TYR A 821 -24.30 2.41 6.86
CA TYR A 821 -24.04 3.73 7.43
C TYR A 821 -24.02 3.70 8.98
N PRO A 822 -23.19 4.52 9.65
CA PRO A 822 -23.17 4.59 11.12
C PRO A 822 -24.55 5.00 11.65
N LYS A 823 -25.02 4.33 12.71
CA LYS A 823 -26.40 4.43 13.24
C LYS A 823 -26.55 5.37 14.42
N ALA A 824 -25.46 5.91 14.98
CA ALA A 824 -25.50 6.87 16.08
C ALA A 824 -24.54 8.04 15.87
N ALA A 825 -24.93 9.20 16.41
CA ALA A 825 -24.12 10.41 16.41
C ALA A 825 -23.22 10.47 17.65
N PRO A 826 -22.07 11.17 17.60
CA PRO A 826 -21.30 11.49 18.80
C PRO A 826 -22.12 12.38 19.76
N THR A 827 -22.21 11.98 21.02
CA THR A 827 -22.97 12.66 22.09
C THR A 827 -22.04 13.39 23.07
N ASP A 828 -22.59 14.09 24.07
CA ASP A 828 -21.82 14.87 25.07
C ASP A 828 -20.79 15.83 24.44
N ILE A 829 -21.20 16.56 23.39
CA ILE A 829 -20.30 17.49 22.70
C ILE A 829 -20.03 18.71 23.58
N LYS A 830 -18.86 18.68 24.22
CA LYS A 830 -18.29 19.72 25.06
C LYS A 830 -17.38 20.59 24.20
N LEU A 831 -17.78 21.84 24.03
CA LEU A 831 -17.08 22.85 23.24
C LEU A 831 -16.39 23.84 24.17
N ARG A 832 -15.10 24.10 23.95
CA ARG A 832 -14.36 25.18 24.61
C ARG A 832 -13.60 26.00 23.58
N VAL A 833 -13.93 27.28 23.49
CA VAL A 833 -13.15 28.26 22.70
C VAL A 833 -11.74 28.39 23.28
N MET A 834 -10.72 28.36 22.43
CA MET A 834 -9.31 28.42 22.84
C MET A 834 -8.72 29.81 22.61
N ASN A 835 -8.96 30.39 21.44
CA ASN A 835 -8.55 31.72 21.04
C ASN A 835 -9.46 32.22 19.91
N SER A 836 -9.06 33.30 19.23
CA SER A 836 -9.82 33.92 18.14
C SER A 836 -9.99 33.08 16.88
N THR A 837 -9.13 32.09 16.64
CA THR A 837 -9.12 31.28 15.41
C THR A 837 -9.34 29.78 15.64
N ALA A 838 -9.48 29.34 16.89
CA ALA A 838 -9.61 27.93 17.24
C ALA A 838 -10.55 27.62 18.42
N ILE A 839 -11.26 26.50 18.29
CA ILE A 839 -12.00 25.84 19.38
C ILE A 839 -11.46 24.43 19.62
N SER A 840 -11.59 23.96 20.85
CA SER A 840 -11.48 22.54 21.20
C SER A 840 -12.86 21.92 21.34
N LEU A 841 -12.97 20.68 20.87
CA LEU A 841 -14.13 19.81 20.99
C LEU A 841 -13.76 18.55 21.76
N GLN A 842 -14.65 18.06 22.60
CA GLN A 842 -14.64 16.73 23.17
C GLN A 842 -16.04 16.12 23.00
N TRP A 843 -16.13 14.83 22.73
CA TRP A 843 -17.38 14.09 22.56
C TRP A 843 -17.27 12.69 23.14
N THR A 844 -18.40 12.00 23.30
CA THR A 844 -18.46 10.58 23.64
C THR A 844 -18.32 9.73 22.39
N ARG A 845 -17.56 8.62 22.50
CA ARG A 845 -17.36 7.64 21.44
C ARG A 845 -18.68 6.99 21.06
N VAL A 846 -18.99 6.96 19.75
CA VAL A 846 -20.07 6.13 19.20
C VAL A 846 -19.72 4.67 19.42
N ALA A 847 -20.66 3.88 19.97
CA ALA A 847 -20.44 2.48 20.28
C ALA A 847 -20.00 1.70 19.01
N PRO A 848 -19.03 0.77 19.08
CA PRO A 848 -18.50 0.09 17.88
C PRO A 848 -19.58 -0.57 17.02
N ALA A 849 -20.56 -1.25 17.63
CA ALA A 849 -21.70 -1.81 16.92
C ALA A 849 -22.52 -0.75 16.16
N SER A 850 -22.63 0.46 16.69
CA SER A 850 -23.31 1.59 16.03
C SER A 850 -22.50 2.24 14.91
N VAL A 851 -21.20 1.92 14.75
CA VAL A 851 -20.41 2.37 13.60
C VAL A 851 -20.77 1.60 12.33
N GLN A 852 -21.18 0.33 12.45
CA GLN A 852 -21.58 -0.52 11.32
C GLN A 852 -20.54 -0.65 10.20
N GLY A 853 -19.27 -0.47 10.54
CA GLY A 853 -18.14 -0.36 9.61
C GLY A 853 -16.84 -0.06 10.36
N SER A 854 -15.74 0.09 9.63
CA SER A 854 -14.51 0.63 10.19
C SER A 854 -14.69 2.10 10.55
N LEU A 855 -14.37 2.52 11.77
CA LEU A 855 -14.49 3.93 12.16
C LEU A 855 -13.35 4.75 11.55
N VAL A 856 -13.58 5.26 10.35
CA VAL A 856 -12.63 6.06 9.58
C VAL A 856 -12.34 7.38 10.30
N GLU A 857 -13.37 8.10 10.72
CA GLU A 857 -13.23 9.38 11.43
C GLU A 857 -14.51 9.81 12.17
N TYR A 858 -14.37 10.79 13.06
CA TYR A 858 -15.46 11.73 13.34
C TYR A 858 -15.28 12.98 12.50
N ARG A 859 -16.38 13.54 11.99
CA ARG A 859 -16.34 14.78 11.21
C ARG A 859 -17.24 15.85 11.83
N ALA A 860 -16.68 17.03 12.04
CA ALA A 860 -17.42 18.19 12.52
C ALA A 860 -17.79 19.11 11.35
N TYR A 861 -19.08 19.41 11.19
CA TYR A 861 -19.61 20.35 10.22
C TYR A 861 -19.93 21.67 10.91
N TYR A 862 -19.29 22.75 10.48
CA TYR A 862 -19.40 24.07 11.09
C TYR A 862 -19.59 25.18 10.06
N TRP A 863 -20.26 26.26 10.44
CA TRP A 863 -20.42 27.43 9.59
C TRP A 863 -20.51 28.70 10.43
N ARG A 864 -20.06 29.82 9.85
CA ARG A 864 -20.18 31.15 10.44
C ARG A 864 -21.63 31.61 10.24
N GLU A 865 -22.32 31.94 11.32
CA GLU A 865 -23.73 32.35 11.28
C GLU A 865 -23.84 33.85 10.98
N ASN A 866 -23.02 34.67 11.66
CA ASN A 866 -22.83 36.09 11.39
C ASN A 866 -21.47 36.62 11.90
N SER A 867 -21.18 37.86 11.51
CA SER A 867 -20.04 38.66 11.99
C SER A 867 -20.46 39.52 13.18
N LEU A 868 -19.59 39.72 14.17
CA LEU A 868 -19.83 40.72 15.22
C LEU A 868 -19.48 42.15 14.76
N LEU A 869 -18.64 42.28 13.72
CA LEU A 869 -18.46 43.56 13.00
C LEU A 869 -19.72 43.89 12.21
N ARG A 870 -20.32 45.04 12.50
CA ARG A 870 -21.54 45.55 11.84
C ARG A 870 -21.33 45.71 10.33
N GLY A 871 -22.35 45.40 9.53
CA GLY A 871 -22.35 45.59 8.07
C GLY A 871 -21.62 44.51 7.25
N ILE A 872 -20.87 43.59 7.88
CA ILE A 872 -20.19 42.52 7.15
C ILE A 872 -21.15 41.34 6.88
N TRP A 873 -21.47 41.14 5.60
CA TRP A 873 -22.18 39.96 5.12
C TRP A 873 -21.34 38.68 5.29
N VAL A 874 -22.01 37.57 5.63
CA VAL A 874 -21.35 36.29 5.92
C VAL A 874 -21.97 35.17 5.08
N SER A 875 -21.12 34.42 4.39
CA SER A 875 -21.52 33.18 3.72
C SER A 875 -21.71 32.06 4.76
N ARG A 876 -22.93 31.51 4.83
CA ARG A 876 -23.27 30.35 5.69
C ARG A 876 -22.84 29.01 5.07
N LYS A 877 -21.80 29.01 4.22
CA LYS A 877 -21.23 27.78 3.64
C LYS A 877 -20.72 26.89 4.78
N LYS A 878 -21.16 25.63 4.80
CA LYS A 878 -20.63 24.63 5.72
C LYS A 878 -19.22 24.24 5.34
N LEU A 879 -18.33 24.35 6.31
CA LEU A 879 -16.98 23.81 6.33
C LEU A 879 -17.01 22.49 7.11
N GLN A 880 -15.99 21.67 6.93
CA GLN A 880 -15.85 20.39 7.62
C GLN A 880 -14.45 20.23 8.19
N GLN A 881 -14.34 19.64 9.38
CA GLN A 881 -13.08 19.24 10.00
C GLN A 881 -13.14 17.76 10.35
N SER A 882 -12.17 17.01 9.85
CA SER A 882 -12.00 15.57 10.06
C SER A 882 -11.14 15.27 11.29
N PHE A 883 -11.50 14.20 12.01
CA PHE A 883 -10.79 13.67 13.18
C PHE A 883 -10.62 12.15 13.03
N ILE A 884 -9.58 11.76 12.30
CA ILE A 884 -9.30 10.37 11.88
C ILE A 884 -9.17 9.41 13.07
N GLY A 885 -9.82 8.26 12.94
CA GLY A 885 -9.86 7.17 13.92
C GLY A 885 -10.88 7.38 15.04
N ASP A 886 -10.72 6.62 16.12
CA ASP A 886 -11.64 6.52 17.26
C ASP A 886 -11.57 7.71 18.26
N ARG A 887 -11.08 8.86 17.78
CA ARG A 887 -10.82 10.07 18.58
C ARG A 887 -12.09 10.56 19.27
N VAL A 888 -11.92 11.02 20.51
CA VAL A 888 -12.98 11.61 21.36
C VAL A 888 -12.71 13.09 21.70
N ARG A 889 -11.73 13.69 21.00
CA ARG A 889 -11.36 15.10 21.11
C ARG A 889 -10.71 15.59 19.83
N GLY A 890 -10.86 16.88 19.53
CA GLY A 890 -10.35 17.52 18.33
C GLY A 890 -10.25 19.04 18.49
N ILE A 891 -9.60 19.69 17.53
CA ILE A 891 -9.52 21.15 17.44
C ILE A 891 -10.03 21.54 16.06
N VAL A 892 -10.89 22.56 15.98
CA VAL A 892 -11.25 23.22 14.73
C VAL A 892 -10.53 24.56 14.72
N SER A 893 -9.60 24.73 13.77
CA SER A 893 -8.77 25.92 13.58
C SER A 893 -9.18 26.71 12.33
N PHE A 894 -8.48 27.81 12.03
CA PHE A 894 -8.76 28.70 10.89
C PHE A 894 -10.17 29.31 10.91
N LEU A 895 -10.78 29.42 12.09
CA LEU A 895 -12.01 30.17 12.30
C LEU A 895 -11.74 31.66 12.15
N ILE A 896 -12.73 32.41 11.66
CA ILE A 896 -12.64 33.86 11.56
C ILE A 896 -12.86 34.45 12.96
N PRO A 897 -11.98 35.33 13.45
CA PRO A 897 -12.16 36.04 14.72
C PRO A 897 -13.46 36.85 14.81
N TYR A 898 -13.84 37.20 16.03
CA TYR A 898 -14.94 38.12 16.35
C TYR A 898 -16.26 37.78 15.61
N SER A 899 -16.70 36.53 15.75
CA SER A 899 -17.77 35.92 14.92
C SER A 899 -18.56 34.85 15.65
N ASN A 900 -19.84 34.68 15.31
CA ASN A 900 -20.64 33.55 15.81
C ASN A 900 -20.64 32.40 14.81
N TYR A 901 -20.59 31.18 15.35
CA TYR A 901 -20.52 29.93 14.61
C TYR A 901 -21.50 28.89 15.16
N LYS A 902 -22.00 28.02 14.29
CA LYS A 902 -22.74 26.81 14.66
C LYS A 902 -21.98 25.57 14.20
N ILE A 903 -22.11 24.48 14.96
CA ILE A 903 -21.37 23.23 14.72
C ILE A 903 -22.15 22.00 15.15
N TYR A 904 -22.13 20.92 14.35
CA TYR A 904 -22.54 19.57 14.75
C TYR A 904 -21.49 18.56 14.30
N MET A 905 -21.57 17.33 14.79
CA MET A 905 -20.66 16.24 14.45
C MET A 905 -21.39 14.98 13.98
N VAL A 906 -20.69 14.17 13.19
CA VAL A 906 -21.10 12.84 12.72
C VAL A 906 -19.96 11.84 12.99
N ALA A 907 -20.28 10.56 13.09
CA ALA A 907 -19.32 9.47 12.87
C ALA A 907 -19.29 9.13 11.37
N VAL A 908 -18.16 8.65 10.86
CA VAL A 908 -17.94 8.34 9.45
C VAL A 908 -17.22 6.99 9.32
N ASN A 909 -17.70 6.16 8.40
CA ASN A 909 -17.05 4.90 8.00
C ASN A 909 -16.84 4.84 6.47
N GLY A 910 -16.54 3.67 5.91
CA GLY A 910 -16.36 3.44 4.47
C GLY A 910 -17.62 3.58 3.61
N ARG A 911 -18.83 3.67 4.19
CA ARG A 911 -20.04 4.16 3.49
C ARG A 911 -20.21 5.67 3.57
N GLY A 912 -19.68 6.30 4.61
CA GLY A 912 -19.74 7.74 4.83
C GLY A 912 -20.45 8.11 6.13
N ASP A 913 -21.18 9.22 6.09
CA ASP A 913 -21.62 9.97 7.27
C ASP A 913 -22.86 9.34 7.94
N GLY A 914 -22.76 9.14 9.26
CA GLY A 914 -23.88 8.79 10.13
C GLY A 914 -24.78 9.99 10.49
N PRO A 915 -25.73 9.80 11.43
CA PRO A 915 -26.62 10.87 11.87
C PRO A 915 -25.87 11.99 12.59
N LYS A 916 -26.49 13.17 12.57
CA LYS A 916 -25.96 14.42 13.11
C LYS A 916 -26.22 14.49 14.61
N SER A 917 -25.24 14.99 15.37
CA SER A 917 -25.43 15.40 16.76
C SER A 917 -26.34 16.62 16.90
N ASP A 918 -26.66 16.98 18.14
CA ASP A 918 -27.07 18.34 18.48
C ASP A 918 -26.16 19.39 17.85
N ILE A 919 -26.74 20.52 17.47
CA ILE A 919 -25.99 21.71 17.11
C ILE A 919 -25.54 22.42 18.39
N LYS A 920 -24.26 22.79 18.48
CA LYS A 920 -23.73 23.73 19.47
C LYS A 920 -23.43 25.06 18.79
N GLU A 921 -23.55 26.14 19.54
CA GLU A 921 -23.31 27.52 19.07
C GLU A 921 -22.21 28.15 19.93
N PHE A 922 -21.36 28.98 19.32
CA PHE A 922 -20.24 29.60 20.02
C PHE A 922 -19.77 30.89 19.31
N THR A 923 -18.96 31.67 20.02
CA THR A 923 -18.41 32.95 19.56
C THR A 923 -16.89 32.92 19.61
N THR A 924 -16.20 33.33 18.53
CA THR A 924 -14.76 33.59 18.56
C THR A 924 -14.48 34.99 19.14
N PRO A 925 -13.50 35.15 20.05
CA PRO A 925 -13.09 36.47 20.54
C PRO A 925 -12.37 37.27 19.44
N GLU A 926 -12.03 38.54 19.74
CA GLU A 926 -11.13 39.33 18.90
C GLU A 926 -9.78 38.63 18.74
N GLY A 927 -9.15 38.83 17.58
CA GLY A 927 -7.77 38.48 17.27
C GLY A 927 -7.00 39.68 16.75
N VAL A 928 -5.76 39.46 16.31
CA VAL A 928 -4.98 40.51 15.62
C VAL A 928 -5.42 40.67 14.15
N PRO A 929 -5.40 41.87 13.56
CA PRO A 929 -5.79 42.09 12.17
C PRO A 929 -4.92 41.39 11.13
N SER A 930 -5.47 41.23 9.91
CA SER A 930 -4.65 41.06 8.71
C SER A 930 -3.82 42.33 8.42
N GLN A 931 -2.89 42.25 7.46
CA GLN A 931 -2.19 43.45 7.00
C GLN A 931 -3.16 44.51 6.40
N PRO A 932 -2.86 45.82 6.53
CA PRO A 932 -3.60 46.90 5.86
C PRO A 932 -3.56 46.78 4.32
N LYS A 933 -4.64 47.18 3.64
CA LYS A 933 -4.73 47.13 2.17
C LYS A 933 -4.23 48.40 1.51
N ASN A 934 -3.83 48.28 0.23
CA ASN A 934 -3.44 49.40 -0.64
C ASN A 934 -2.33 50.29 -0.04
N PHE A 935 -1.43 49.72 0.77
CA PHE A 935 -0.31 50.47 1.35
C PHE A 935 0.63 50.94 0.24
N ARG A 936 0.70 52.25 0.08
CA ARG A 936 1.49 52.94 -0.94
C ARG A 936 2.19 54.13 -0.32
N PHE A 937 3.30 54.54 -0.93
CA PHE A 937 3.97 55.79 -0.61
C PHE A 937 4.15 56.63 -1.87
N TYR A 938 4.26 57.94 -1.71
CA TYR A 938 4.71 58.85 -2.75
C TYR A 938 5.60 59.95 -2.14
N ASP A 939 6.62 60.35 -2.89
CA ASP A 939 7.62 61.36 -2.53
C ASP A 939 7.29 62.61 -3.39
N PRO A 940 6.46 63.55 -2.89
CA PRO A 940 6.09 64.75 -3.65
C PRO A 940 7.24 65.78 -3.75
N ASN A 941 8.24 65.70 -2.88
CA ASN A 941 9.52 66.38 -2.98
C ASN A 941 10.52 65.72 -2.02
N ARG A 942 11.82 65.96 -2.24
CA ARG A 942 12.92 65.22 -1.62
C ARG A 942 12.99 65.27 -0.07
N GLU A 943 12.20 66.12 0.59
CA GLU A 943 12.11 66.26 2.06
C GLU A 943 10.86 65.60 2.69
N LEU A 944 9.94 65.07 1.87
CA LEU A 944 8.62 64.59 2.29
C LEU A 944 8.29 63.24 1.67
N ILE A 945 7.89 62.27 2.50
CA ILE A 945 7.26 61.02 2.04
C ILE A 945 5.87 60.89 2.64
N ILE A 946 4.87 60.75 1.78
CA ILE A 946 3.48 60.55 2.18
C ILE A 946 3.13 59.07 2.03
N LEU A 947 2.63 58.48 3.11
CA LEU A 947 2.13 57.11 3.19
C LEU A 947 0.61 57.12 3.18
N GLU A 948 0.00 56.22 2.42
CA GLU A 948 -1.45 56.01 2.39
C GLU A 948 -1.77 54.51 2.44
N TRP A 949 -2.87 54.17 3.10
CA TRP A 949 -3.41 52.81 3.16
C TRP A 949 -4.93 52.85 3.28
N SER A 950 -5.53 51.67 3.17
CA SER A 950 -6.93 51.42 3.51
C SER A 950 -6.98 50.39 4.66
N PRO A 951 -8.09 50.35 5.44
CA PRO A 951 -8.23 49.41 6.54
C PRO A 951 -7.98 47.94 6.12
N PRO A 952 -7.54 47.07 7.05
CA PRO A 952 -7.35 45.65 6.79
C PRO A 952 -8.66 44.99 6.34
N GLU A 953 -8.56 44.07 5.37
CA GLU A 953 -9.71 43.30 4.86
C GLU A 953 -10.31 42.37 5.92
N HIS A 954 -9.49 41.89 6.85
CA HIS A 954 -9.94 41.12 8.00
C HIS A 954 -9.48 41.83 9.29
N PRO A 955 -10.27 42.79 9.80
CA PRO A 955 -9.94 43.53 11.02
C PRO A 955 -9.85 42.66 12.27
N ASN A 956 -10.49 41.48 12.27
CA ASN A 956 -10.44 40.44 13.31
C ASN A 956 -10.87 40.86 14.74
N GLY A 957 -11.31 42.10 14.93
CA GLY A 957 -11.77 42.69 16.17
C GLY A 957 -12.11 44.17 15.93
N ASN A 958 -12.36 44.94 16.98
CA ASN A 958 -12.52 46.38 16.84
C ASN A 958 -11.14 47.05 16.72
N LEU A 959 -10.92 47.85 15.67
CA LEU A 959 -9.62 48.47 15.45
C LEU A 959 -9.32 49.53 16.51
N THR A 960 -8.15 49.43 17.14
CA THR A 960 -7.66 50.36 18.17
C THR A 960 -6.64 51.35 17.61
N GLY A 961 -6.04 51.06 16.46
CA GLY A 961 -5.08 51.94 15.79
C GLY A 961 -4.28 51.24 14.69
N TYR A 962 -3.20 51.89 14.25
CA TYR A 962 -2.14 51.29 13.44
C TYR A 962 -0.78 51.45 14.14
N SER A 963 0.18 50.60 13.79
CA SER A 963 1.58 50.73 14.17
C SER A 963 2.42 50.87 12.90
N LEU A 964 2.94 52.07 12.66
CA LEU A 964 3.87 52.38 11.58
C LEU A 964 5.29 52.35 12.13
N ARG A 965 6.17 51.56 11.55
CA ARG A 965 7.61 51.55 11.85
C ARG A 965 8.39 51.86 10.59
N TYR A 966 9.36 52.77 10.67
CA TYR A 966 10.19 53.15 9.53
C TYR A 966 11.66 53.32 9.90
N GLN A 967 12.56 53.02 8.96
CA GLN A 967 14.00 53.15 9.13
C GLN A 967 14.68 53.56 7.81
N ALA A 968 15.56 54.56 7.87
CA ALA A 968 16.42 54.94 6.75
C ALA A 968 17.49 53.86 6.49
N PHE A 969 17.93 53.68 5.24
CA PHE A 969 18.98 52.75 4.87
C PHE A 969 19.73 53.13 3.60
N ASN A 970 21.01 52.78 3.55
CA ASN A 970 21.86 52.93 2.36
C ASN A 970 22.70 51.65 2.17
N GLY A 971 22.69 51.10 0.96
CA GLY A 971 23.19 49.74 0.70
C GLY A 971 22.55 48.72 1.64
N SER A 972 23.38 48.06 2.44
CA SER A 972 23.01 47.11 3.51
C SER A 972 23.03 47.70 4.93
N ARG A 973 23.36 48.99 5.10
CA ARG A 973 23.38 49.66 6.41
C ARG A 973 22.02 50.29 6.71
N PHE A 974 21.42 49.91 7.83
CA PHE A 974 20.13 50.44 8.32
C PHE A 974 20.34 51.37 9.54
N ALA A 975 19.59 52.47 9.58
CA ALA A 975 19.49 53.34 10.75
C ALA A 975 18.58 52.73 11.84
N ARG A 976 18.53 53.37 13.02
CA ARG A 976 17.61 52.96 14.09
C ARG A 976 16.15 53.17 13.63
N PRO A 977 15.24 52.20 13.88
CA PRO A 977 13.83 52.35 13.55
C PRO A 977 13.10 53.33 14.48
N VAL A 978 12.26 54.15 13.88
CA VAL A 978 11.22 54.93 14.58
C VAL A 978 9.91 54.13 14.52
N VAL A 979 9.06 54.26 15.55
CA VAL A 979 7.75 53.58 15.64
C VAL A 979 6.69 54.58 16.09
N GLU A 980 5.64 54.70 15.29
CA GLU A 980 4.51 55.63 15.44
C GLU A 980 3.20 54.86 15.64
N ILE A 981 2.37 55.30 16.58
CA ILE A 981 1.07 54.69 16.88
C ILE A 981 -0.04 55.64 16.44
N LEU A 982 -0.85 55.20 15.48
CA LEU A 982 -1.82 56.02 14.76
C LEU A 982 -3.26 55.64 15.13
N SER A 983 -4.20 56.58 15.01
CA SER A 983 -5.61 56.35 15.37
C SER A 983 -6.31 55.35 14.42
N PRO A 984 -7.39 54.65 14.82
CA PRO A 984 -7.99 53.59 13.99
C PRO A 984 -8.69 54.12 12.73
N ASN A 985 -9.05 55.40 12.71
CA ASN A 985 -9.63 56.08 11.55
C ASN A 985 -8.56 56.69 10.62
N GLN A 986 -7.28 56.63 10.98
CA GLN A 986 -6.20 57.22 10.22
C GLN A 986 -5.73 56.28 9.10
N THR A 987 -5.79 56.78 7.87
CA THR A 987 -5.43 56.08 6.61
C THR A 987 -4.26 56.73 5.88
N LYS A 988 -3.65 57.75 6.48
CA LYS A 988 -2.60 58.59 5.89
C LYS A 988 -1.60 59.06 6.95
N TYR A 989 -0.32 59.11 6.59
CA TYR A 989 0.77 59.66 7.41
C TYR A 989 1.75 60.42 6.51
N THR A 990 2.33 61.51 7.03
CA THR A 990 3.31 62.32 6.29
C THR A 990 4.60 62.36 7.09
N LEU A 991 5.64 61.70 6.57
CA LEU A 991 6.99 61.81 7.10
C LEU A 991 7.63 63.08 6.53
N THR A 992 8.01 64.01 7.41
CA THR A 992 8.65 65.28 7.07
C THR A 992 10.15 65.23 7.39
N ARG A 993 10.97 66.02 6.68
CA ARG A 993 12.43 66.12 6.86
C ARG A 993 13.16 64.81 6.59
N THR A 994 12.80 64.14 5.50
CA THR A 994 13.54 62.96 5.03
C THR A 994 14.91 63.34 4.50
N ASP A 995 15.93 62.57 4.85
CA ASP A 995 17.22 62.54 4.15
C ASP A 995 17.00 62.36 2.63
N PRO A 996 17.46 63.30 1.77
CA PRO A 996 17.29 63.22 0.32
C PRO A 996 18.01 62.03 -0.35
N ILE A 997 19.02 61.44 0.30
CA ILE A 997 19.93 60.43 -0.27
C ILE A 997 19.59 59.02 0.25
N SER A 998 19.20 58.89 1.53
CA SER A 998 18.82 57.58 2.08
C SER A 998 17.51 57.04 1.51
N ARG A 999 17.46 55.72 1.30
CA ARG A 999 16.20 55.00 1.10
C ARG A 999 15.49 54.80 2.44
N TYR A 1000 14.19 54.59 2.42
CA TYR A 1000 13.39 54.28 3.62
C TYR A 1000 12.70 52.93 3.46
N ARG A 1001 12.78 52.11 4.51
CA ARG A 1001 11.97 50.90 4.69
C ARG A 1001 10.83 51.22 5.64
N PHE A 1002 9.61 51.05 5.17
CA PHE A 1002 8.37 51.21 5.94
C PHE A 1002 7.78 49.84 6.25
N THR A 1003 7.20 49.70 7.44
CA THR A 1003 6.48 48.51 7.91
C THR A 1003 5.23 48.97 8.65
N LEU A 1004 4.04 48.54 8.22
CA LEU A 1004 2.76 49.01 8.75
C LEU A 1004 1.87 47.83 9.15
N SER A 1005 1.30 47.87 10.36
CA SER A 1005 0.30 46.90 10.83
C SER A 1005 -0.92 47.62 11.43
N ALA A 1006 -2.09 46.98 11.38
CA ALA A 1006 -3.28 47.43 12.13
C ALA A 1006 -3.30 46.81 13.54
N ARG A 1007 -4.07 47.38 14.47
CA ARG A 1007 -4.14 46.96 15.88
C ARG A 1007 -5.59 46.73 16.34
N THR A 1008 -5.79 45.77 17.24
CA THR A 1008 -7.04 45.53 18.01
C THR A 1008 -6.74 45.62 19.52
N GLN A 1009 -7.66 45.19 20.40
CA GLN A 1009 -7.35 45.06 21.83
C GLN A 1009 -6.33 43.94 22.13
N VAL A 1010 -6.16 42.98 21.22
CA VAL A 1010 -5.27 41.82 21.40
C VAL A 1010 -3.81 42.14 21.07
N GLY A 1011 -3.55 43.01 20.10
CA GLY A 1011 -2.19 43.33 19.68
C GLY A 1011 -2.12 43.99 18.30
N ALA A 1012 -0.90 44.05 17.75
CA ALA A 1012 -0.66 44.41 16.35
C ALA A 1012 -0.78 43.17 15.44
N GLY A 1013 -1.33 43.37 14.25
CA GLY A 1013 -1.51 42.37 13.21
C GLY A 1013 -0.30 42.20 12.29
N GLU A 1014 -0.53 41.56 11.15
CA GLU A 1014 0.49 41.36 10.12
C GLU A 1014 1.03 42.70 9.59
N VAL A 1015 2.32 42.72 9.23
CA VAL A 1015 3.01 43.91 8.70
C VAL A 1015 3.12 43.87 7.18
N VAL A 1016 2.56 44.87 6.51
CA VAL A 1016 2.90 45.16 5.10
C VAL A 1016 4.21 45.96 5.07
N THR A 1017 5.14 45.59 4.20
CA THR A 1017 6.48 46.22 4.08
C THR A 1017 6.62 46.88 2.71
N ALA A 1018 7.21 48.08 2.67
CA ALA A 1018 7.53 48.78 1.43
C ALA A 1018 8.85 49.54 1.55
N ASP A 1019 9.71 49.44 0.53
CA ASP A 1019 10.98 50.15 0.42
C ASP A 1019 10.89 51.24 -0.65
N THR A 1020 11.48 52.41 -0.41
CA THR A 1020 11.64 53.44 -1.46
C THR A 1020 12.61 52.96 -2.54
N PRO A 1021 12.38 53.30 -3.82
CA PRO A 1021 13.35 53.03 -4.89
C PRO A 1021 14.66 53.79 -4.66
N LEU A 1022 15.68 53.46 -5.45
CA LEU A 1022 16.89 54.30 -5.56
C LEU A 1022 16.50 55.63 -6.23
N LYS A 1023 16.84 56.75 -5.58
CA LYS A 1023 16.83 58.07 -6.24
C LYS A 1023 18.05 58.12 -7.16
N GLN A 1024 17.85 58.04 -8.48
CA GLN A 1024 18.92 58.23 -9.46
C GLN A 1024 19.30 59.71 -9.57
N ASP A 1025 20.58 59.99 -9.78
CA ASP A 1025 21.04 61.35 -10.02
C ASP A 1025 20.60 61.86 -11.40
N GLU A 1026 19.98 63.04 -11.41
CA GLU A 1026 19.52 63.76 -12.61
C GLU A 1026 20.72 64.41 -13.35
N ALA A 1027 21.71 63.59 -13.75
CA ALA A 1027 22.99 64.05 -14.27
C ALA A 1027 23.48 63.32 -15.54
N TYR A 1028 22.72 62.37 -16.12
CA TYR A 1028 23.15 61.67 -17.35
C TYR A 1028 22.00 61.25 -18.29
N THR A 1029 21.11 62.16 -18.67
CA THR A 1029 20.11 61.87 -19.73
C THR A 1029 19.71 63.10 -20.57
N LYS A 1030 20.68 63.95 -20.93
CA LYS A 1030 20.48 65.01 -21.94
C LYS A 1030 21.29 64.74 -23.21
N ASN A 1031 21.01 63.60 -23.86
CA ASN A 1031 21.30 63.33 -25.29
C ASN A 1031 20.63 62.04 -25.81
N GLN A 1032 19.38 61.77 -25.40
CA GLN A 1032 18.46 60.89 -26.13
C GLN A 1032 17.01 61.23 -25.76
N VAL A 1033 16.55 62.39 -26.25
CA VAL A 1033 15.14 62.75 -26.33
C VAL A 1033 14.76 62.66 -27.81
N ASP A 1034 13.51 62.27 -28.08
CA ASP A 1034 13.02 61.73 -29.35
C ASP A 1034 13.66 60.35 -29.69
N ILE A 1035 12.92 59.25 -29.86
CA ILE A 1035 11.46 59.05 -29.97
C ILE A 1035 11.04 57.86 -29.08
N ALA A 1036 10.23 58.11 -28.04
CA ALA A 1036 9.68 57.05 -27.17
C ALA A 1036 8.21 57.27 -26.72
N THR A 1037 7.62 58.43 -27.01
CA THR A 1037 6.25 58.81 -26.62
C THR A 1037 5.14 58.11 -27.41
N GLN A 1038 5.45 57.09 -28.21
CA GLN A 1038 4.48 56.36 -29.05
C GLN A 1038 4.41 54.84 -28.81
N GLY A 1039 5.28 54.23 -27.99
CA GLY A 1039 5.30 52.78 -27.82
C GLY A 1039 3.97 52.17 -27.34
N TRP A 1040 3.37 52.74 -26.28
CA TRP A 1040 2.10 52.24 -25.73
C TRP A 1040 0.86 52.68 -26.51
N PHE A 1041 0.93 53.81 -27.23
CA PHE A 1041 -0.14 54.25 -28.12
C PHE A 1041 -0.20 53.43 -29.41
N ILE A 1042 0.94 53.06 -30.01
CA ILE A 1042 0.96 52.24 -31.23
C ILE A 1042 0.48 50.81 -30.94
N GLY A 1043 0.88 50.18 -29.84
CA GLY A 1043 0.36 48.85 -29.47
C GLY A 1043 -1.17 48.82 -29.33
N LEU A 1044 -1.73 49.83 -28.63
CA LEU A 1044 -3.18 49.96 -28.48
C LEU A 1044 -3.86 50.32 -29.82
N MET A 1045 -3.28 51.23 -30.60
CA MET A 1045 -3.82 51.66 -31.90
C MET A 1045 -3.71 50.56 -32.96
N CYS A 1046 -2.74 49.65 -32.92
CA CYS A 1046 -2.67 48.49 -33.81
C CYS A 1046 -3.70 47.43 -33.45
N ALA A 1047 -3.91 47.14 -32.15
CA ALA A 1047 -4.98 46.25 -31.71
C ALA A 1047 -6.37 46.81 -32.07
N VAL A 1048 -6.58 48.11 -31.85
CA VAL A 1048 -7.81 48.82 -32.25
C VAL A 1048 -7.92 48.90 -33.78
N ALA A 1049 -6.85 49.17 -34.53
CA ALA A 1049 -6.88 49.23 -35.99
C ALA A 1049 -7.16 47.87 -36.62
N LEU A 1050 -6.64 46.77 -36.06
CA LEU A 1050 -7.00 45.41 -36.51
C LEU A 1050 -8.48 45.15 -36.24
N LEU A 1051 -8.96 45.43 -35.02
CA LEU A 1051 -10.38 45.34 -34.68
C LEU A 1051 -11.27 46.23 -35.58
N VAL A 1052 -10.79 47.42 -35.95
CA VAL A 1052 -11.47 48.38 -36.85
C VAL A 1052 -11.40 47.91 -38.30
N LEU A 1053 -10.32 47.29 -38.79
CA LEU A 1053 -10.24 46.74 -40.14
C LEU A 1053 -11.17 45.52 -40.29
N ILE A 1054 -11.20 44.64 -39.28
CA ILE A 1054 -12.13 43.49 -39.19
C ILE A 1054 -13.59 43.96 -38.92
N LEU A 1055 -13.79 45.19 -38.44
CA LEU A 1055 -15.09 45.87 -38.46
C LEU A 1055 -15.42 46.39 -39.87
N LEU A 1056 -14.51 47.12 -40.51
CA LEU A 1056 -14.69 47.79 -41.80
C LEU A 1056 -14.93 46.80 -42.94
N ILE A 1057 -14.15 45.72 -43.05
CA ILE A 1057 -14.36 44.65 -44.05
C ILE A 1057 -15.76 44.04 -43.90
N VAL A 1058 -16.17 43.73 -42.66
CA VAL A 1058 -17.52 43.18 -42.40
C VAL A 1058 -18.62 44.24 -42.55
N CYS A 1059 -18.32 45.52 -42.37
CA CYS A 1059 -19.24 46.62 -42.67
C CYS A 1059 -19.41 46.84 -44.18
N PHE A 1060 -18.36 46.68 -44.99
CA PHE A 1060 -18.46 46.71 -46.45
C PHE A 1060 -19.36 45.56 -46.95
N ILE A 1061 -19.17 44.36 -46.40
CA ILE A 1061 -19.93 43.15 -46.75
C ILE A 1061 -21.39 43.17 -46.22
N LYS A 1062 -21.75 44.07 -45.28
CA LYS A 1062 -23.12 44.17 -44.73
C LYS A 1062 -23.83 45.54 -44.82
N ARG A 1063 -23.26 46.55 -45.48
CA ARG A 1063 -23.93 47.88 -45.66
C ARG A 1063 -24.45 48.18 -47.07
N SER A 1064 -24.31 47.27 -48.03
CA SER A 1064 -25.21 47.22 -49.20
C SER A 1064 -25.88 45.83 -49.26
N ARG A 1065 -27.17 45.71 -49.59
CA ARG A 1065 -28.13 46.73 -50.06
C ARG A 1065 -29.08 47.22 -48.95
N GLY A 1066 -28.64 48.17 -48.12
CA GLY A 1066 -29.51 49.19 -47.50
C GLY A 1066 -30.29 48.89 -46.19
N GLY A 1067 -29.62 48.96 -45.03
CA GLY A 1067 -30.24 49.21 -43.70
C GLY A 1067 -30.94 48.01 -43.01
N LYS A 1068 -31.10 47.96 -41.69
CA LYS A 1068 -30.73 48.89 -40.58
C LYS A 1068 -29.97 48.13 -39.45
N TYR A 1069 -29.36 48.87 -38.51
CA TYR A 1069 -28.42 48.44 -37.44
C TYR A 1069 -29.07 48.44 -36.04
N PRO A 1070 -28.36 48.13 -34.91
CA PRO A 1070 -27.18 47.28 -34.61
C PRO A 1070 -27.52 46.18 -33.54
N VAL A 1071 -26.67 45.30 -32.98
CA VAL A 1071 -25.40 45.45 -32.21
C VAL A 1071 -24.45 44.25 -32.39
N ARG A 1072 -23.15 44.46 -32.16
CA ARG A 1072 -22.00 43.52 -32.22
C ARG A 1072 -21.17 43.70 -30.91
N GLU A 1073 -20.21 42.86 -30.52
CA GLU A 1073 -18.89 42.59 -31.12
C GLU A 1073 -18.44 41.11 -30.88
N LYS A 1074 -17.86 40.39 -31.86
CA LYS A 1074 -16.41 40.16 -32.20
C LYS A 1074 -15.62 39.47 -31.06
N LYS A 1075 -14.91 38.33 -31.28
CA LYS A 1075 -13.74 38.02 -32.16
C LYS A 1075 -12.51 38.88 -31.81
N GLU A 1076 -11.30 38.34 -31.71
CA GLU A 1076 -10.72 37.17 -32.43
C GLU A 1076 -9.56 36.46 -31.66
N VAL A 1077 -9.00 35.37 -32.20
CA VAL A 1077 -7.81 34.65 -31.69
C VAL A 1077 -6.97 34.13 -32.88
N ALA A 1078 -5.63 34.19 -32.77
CA ALA A 1078 -4.61 33.62 -33.69
C ALA A 1078 -4.49 34.29 -35.09
N LEU A 1079 -3.36 34.31 -35.82
CA LEU A 1079 -1.98 33.76 -35.65
C LEU A 1079 -0.89 34.84 -35.98
N GLY A 1080 0.40 34.48 -35.85
CA GLY A 1080 1.54 35.18 -36.52
C GLY A 1080 1.57 34.93 -38.05
N PRO A 1081 2.60 35.39 -38.78
CA PRO A 1081 4.02 35.00 -38.61
C PRO A 1081 4.95 36.25 -38.51
N ASP A 1082 6.21 36.39 -38.99
CA ASP A 1082 7.13 35.59 -39.84
C ASP A 1082 8.62 36.05 -39.68
N ASP A 1083 9.51 35.61 -40.60
CA ASP A 1083 10.90 36.04 -40.90
C ASP A 1083 12.05 35.60 -39.95
N GLN A 1084 13.23 35.16 -40.42
CA GLN A 1084 13.65 34.66 -41.75
C GLN A 1084 15.04 33.97 -41.66
N LYS A 1085 15.24 32.84 -42.38
CA LYS A 1085 16.44 32.49 -43.21
C LYS A 1085 16.57 30.98 -43.52
N ASP A 1086 16.15 30.64 -44.75
CA ASP A 1086 16.97 30.11 -45.86
C ASP A 1086 17.99 28.97 -45.68
N GLU A 1087 17.97 28.08 -46.68
CA GLU A 1087 18.99 27.10 -47.13
C GLU A 1087 19.29 25.87 -46.23
N ASP A 1088 19.27 24.62 -46.72
CA ASP A 1088 19.04 24.12 -48.10
C ASP A 1088 18.49 22.67 -48.15
N GLY A 1089 17.76 22.33 -49.23
CA GLY A 1089 17.37 20.98 -49.68
C GLY A 1089 16.29 20.21 -48.88
N SER A 1090 15.50 19.28 -49.44
CA SER A 1090 15.24 18.90 -50.85
C SER A 1090 14.06 17.91 -50.91
N PHE A 1091 13.08 18.14 -51.80
CA PHE A 1091 12.16 17.21 -52.55
C PHE A 1091 11.92 15.74 -52.06
N ASP A 1092 10.73 15.10 -52.16
CA ASP A 1092 9.46 15.46 -52.85
C ASP A 1092 8.19 14.63 -52.47
N TYR A 1093 7.04 15.07 -53.02
CA TYR A 1093 5.77 14.40 -53.41
C TYR A 1093 5.09 13.19 -52.68
N SER A 1094 3.79 13.45 -52.37
CA SER A 1094 2.54 12.71 -52.70
C SER A 1094 2.15 11.28 -52.18
N ALA A 1095 0.97 11.28 -51.53
CA ALA A 1095 -0.24 10.48 -51.81
C ALA A 1095 -0.24 8.95 -52.10
N GLN A 1096 -0.95 8.23 -51.21
CA GLN A 1096 -1.91 7.12 -51.43
C GLN A 1096 -1.53 5.80 -52.14
N HIS A 1097 -2.14 4.73 -51.57
CA HIS A 1097 -2.46 3.40 -52.13
C HIS A 1097 -1.42 2.26 -52.14
N ASN A 1098 -1.88 1.14 -51.56
CA ASN A 1098 -1.77 -0.27 -51.96
C ASN A 1098 -0.41 -0.85 -52.45
N GLY A 1099 0.00 -1.97 -51.83
CA GLY A 1099 0.91 -2.94 -52.50
C GLY A 1099 1.68 -3.83 -51.51
N PRO A 1100 1.79 -5.16 -51.73
CA PRO A 1100 2.42 -6.07 -50.76
C PRO A 1100 3.61 -6.89 -51.34
N GLN A 1101 4.25 -7.68 -50.46
CA GLN A 1101 5.16 -8.81 -50.77
C GLN A 1101 6.53 -8.43 -51.39
N HIS A 1102 7.61 -9.21 -51.25
CA HIS A 1102 7.94 -10.38 -50.40
C HIS A 1102 9.48 -10.38 -50.17
N ASP A 1103 9.94 -10.95 -49.05
CA ASP A 1103 11.22 -11.68 -48.82
C ASP A 1103 12.58 -11.03 -49.24
N THR A 1104 13.71 -11.26 -48.56
CA THR A 1104 14.17 -12.50 -47.90
C THR A 1104 15.16 -12.21 -46.77
N GLN A 1105 15.19 -13.10 -45.76
CA GLN A 1105 16.32 -13.52 -44.87
C GLN A 1105 17.58 -12.63 -44.77
N ASP A 1106 18.06 -12.28 -43.57
CA ASP A 1106 18.76 -13.25 -42.71
C ASP A 1106 18.59 -13.02 -41.17
N SER A 1107 19.17 -13.91 -40.34
CA SER A 1107 18.80 -14.13 -38.91
C SER A 1107 20.01 -14.18 -37.92
N PRO A 1108 19.86 -14.46 -36.60
CA PRO A 1108 19.16 -13.72 -35.53
C PRO A 1108 20.12 -13.53 -34.30
N PRO A 1109 19.78 -13.85 -33.02
CA PRO A 1109 18.80 -13.33 -32.03
C PRO A 1109 19.54 -12.59 -30.85
N PRO A 1110 19.00 -12.45 -29.60
CA PRO A 1110 17.62 -12.34 -29.09
C PRO A 1110 17.34 -11.03 -28.31
N LEU A 1111 16.07 -10.79 -27.95
CA LEU A 1111 15.69 -9.81 -26.92
C LEU A 1111 15.68 -10.43 -25.51
N SER A 1112 15.82 -9.59 -24.47
CA SER A 1112 15.02 -9.72 -23.25
C SER A 1112 14.76 -8.34 -22.62
N GLN A 1113 13.62 -8.19 -21.94
CA GLN A 1113 13.20 -6.95 -21.30
C GLN A 1113 13.14 -7.10 -19.77
N THR A 1114 13.11 -5.94 -19.11
CA THR A 1114 12.65 -5.69 -17.73
C THR A 1114 11.52 -6.61 -17.25
N GLY A 1115 11.43 -6.96 -15.96
CA GLY A 1115 12.25 -6.54 -14.82
C GLY A 1115 11.52 -6.85 -13.50
N LEU A 1116 12.26 -6.93 -12.38
CA LEU A 1116 11.71 -7.27 -11.07
C LEU A 1116 11.98 -6.16 -10.05
N CYS A 1117 10.95 -5.82 -9.27
CA CYS A 1117 11.04 -5.00 -8.06
C CYS A 1117 10.22 -5.68 -6.96
N MET A 1118 10.74 -5.63 -5.72
CA MET A 1118 10.06 -5.96 -4.47
C MET A 1118 10.26 -4.79 -3.50
#